data_AF-A0A0D9NIQ5-F1
#
_entry.id   AF-A0A0D9NIQ5-F1
#
_cell.length_a   1.000
_cell.length_b   1.000
_cell.length_c   1.000
_cell.angle_alpha   90.00
_cell.angle_beta   90.00
_cell.angle_gamma   90.00
#
_symmetry.space_group_name_H-M   'P 1'
#
loop_
_entity.id
_entity.type
_entity.pdbx_description
1 polymer ?
#
loop_
_entity_poly.entity_id
_entity_poly.type
_entity_poly.pdbx_seq_one_letter_code
_entity_poly.pdbx_strand_id
1 'polypeptide(L)'
;MATLESLKRSLRHKATTITPSLTRPLSDSQYSAGFDILLGGPGWFTYQEFIIPQLSVLLESLVNSGARISVLEVGPGPKSVFGYLPGHLRRKVRRYAAYEPNDLFASRLEEWLCSTSRTMSPLPCLESPPDIHRIPFVADSNTSGMNDSADKFDVILFCHSLYGMKHKCRFIERALEKLVEQPRGGLVVVFHRDETLRLDGIACHQMASFPTGVIRVADDDEVLNRFAPFVAGFVMQDEGADKTIQIEWRKVCRALGRREEAHQDHLLFSSPNMMVAFTQHATALPELTSQMQSSAIADGVKNRQARLHHPASVVRPTEIRHVQQCVCWALDHDVGLTVIGGGHSGHCLWPNVVAVDMSAFDQVHIVTAREDAGSGSDSGFLVVAEAGCKSGDIVRKTMAAGLTVPLGARPSVGSGLWLQGGIGHLARLHGLSCDAIVGAVVVSVTSGRVLRIGRVPSQHRPADAVIPDNEDDLLWAMKGAGTNFGVVISVTFKARTAPVYSVRNWAVPLSNNLEARRRLGDFDEVVASESPRTCSVDAYLYWERDKLRLGVTMIESSTTKIGLGTLENTPTPMGRLFGPEDNYNTVDGVGLFETEMYMSDMHGGHGGGKTSSFKRCLFLKRIGAANVVDILVAAVETRPSPLCYLHLLQGGGAVCDVAADATAFGCRDWDFACVVTGVWSRDQDGTEAAGAAVGWVYNVARELLPLSSGAYGADLGPDPRDAALAAKAFGPNLPRLVHLKQISDPRNVLAYACPLAKAPRAPTVIIMVTGESCAGKDYCAETWVSVFTHKGFTARVISISDATKQGYAAATGADLKRLLRDRRYKEQHRAALTAFFQEQLRQRPQLREEHFVDAVKDALDTDVLLITGMRDEAPVATFSHLVPNSRLLEVNIQVTKETRRVRGGCQKSDDNDDGREHNNKNGSWDITALGHSPSFLFRNDLAGNEAAKKFVETHLLAFFHDNLQQLSSMVRSVPDFPCSGIDFRHVLDISQLPGGLDLCTSLLQAHFTGDWAKVHSVVCCEVGGLVFASALALRVGVSLVLIREAGKLPPPTISVIKSPSHISSSASADPKEKRIEMGG
;
A
#
# COMPACT_ATOMS: atom_id res chain seq x y z
N MET A 1 -14.77 8.42 22.00
CA MET A 1 -15.54 9.22 21.00
C MET A 1 -16.75 8.44 20.52
N ALA A 2 -17.96 8.99 20.66
CA ALA A 2 -19.20 8.34 20.19
C ALA A 2 -19.34 8.37 18.65
N THR A 3 -20.04 7.39 18.08
CA THR A 3 -20.38 7.38 16.64
C THR A 3 -21.58 8.29 16.34
N LEU A 4 -21.71 8.75 15.09
CA LEU A 4 -22.85 9.56 14.65
C LEU A 4 -24.19 8.83 14.81
N GLU A 5 -24.23 7.51 14.60
CA GLU A 5 -25.43 6.71 14.84
C GLU A 5 -25.75 6.55 16.33
N SER A 6 -24.74 6.45 17.20
CA SER A 6 -24.95 6.50 18.66
C SER A 6 -25.51 7.85 19.11
N LEU A 7 -25.02 8.95 18.50
CA LEU A 7 -25.55 10.29 18.72
C LEU A 7 -27.02 10.35 18.27
N LYS A 8 -27.31 9.96 17.03
CA LYS A 8 -28.66 9.93 16.46
C LYS A 8 -29.65 9.14 17.31
N ARG A 9 -29.27 7.94 17.76
CA ARG A 9 -30.11 7.12 18.64
C ARG A 9 -30.42 7.85 19.95
N SER A 10 -29.41 8.46 20.55
CA SER A 10 -29.55 9.22 21.81
C SER A 10 -30.45 10.45 21.64
N LEU A 11 -30.27 11.22 20.55
CA LEU A 11 -31.11 12.37 20.24
C LEU A 11 -32.58 11.96 20.05
N ARG A 12 -32.84 10.91 19.27
CA ARG A 12 -34.19 10.38 19.04
C ARG A 12 -34.83 9.86 20.33
N HIS A 13 -34.09 9.13 21.14
CA HIS A 13 -34.58 8.62 22.43
C HIS A 13 -34.95 9.77 23.39
N LYS A 14 -34.14 10.83 23.42
CA LYS A 14 -34.41 12.03 24.23
C LYS A 14 -35.67 12.75 23.77
N ALA A 15 -35.93 12.81 22.47
CA ALA A 15 -37.17 13.38 21.93
C ALA A 15 -38.40 12.57 22.35
N THR A 16 -38.35 11.25 22.26
CA THR A 16 -39.47 10.38 22.65
C THR A 16 -39.78 10.38 24.15
N THR A 17 -38.82 10.76 25.01
CA THR A 17 -38.99 10.74 26.47
C THR A 17 -39.47 12.06 27.06
N ILE A 18 -39.18 13.19 26.41
CA ILE A 18 -39.44 14.53 26.97
C ILE A 18 -40.72 15.15 26.41
N THR A 19 -41.09 14.83 25.17
CA THR A 19 -42.29 15.41 24.58
C THR A 19 -42.95 14.44 23.60
N PRO A 20 -44.11 13.85 23.93
CA PRO A 20 -44.89 13.04 22.99
C PRO A 20 -45.66 13.94 22.00
N SER A 21 -45.04 15.02 21.51
CA SER A 21 -45.63 15.89 20.49
C SER A 21 -45.32 15.38 19.08
N LEU A 22 -46.11 15.82 18.11
CA LEU A 22 -45.92 15.45 16.71
C LEU A 22 -44.59 15.99 16.18
N THR A 23 -43.86 15.14 15.45
CA THR A 23 -42.64 15.54 14.74
C THR A 23 -42.98 15.94 13.31
N ARG A 24 -42.13 16.76 12.69
CA ARG A 24 -42.19 17.04 11.25
C ARG A 24 -40.82 16.83 10.60
N PRO A 25 -40.76 16.43 9.32
CA PRO A 25 -39.53 16.42 8.55
C PRO A 25 -38.86 17.79 8.51
N LEU A 26 -37.55 17.82 8.27
CA LEU A 26 -36.80 19.05 8.07
C LEU A 26 -37.26 19.75 6.78
N SER A 27 -37.32 21.09 6.79
CA SER A 27 -37.42 21.86 5.56
C SER A 27 -36.12 21.78 4.74
N ASP A 28 -36.17 22.13 3.46
CA ASP A 28 -35.01 22.13 2.58
C ASP A 28 -33.87 23.01 3.11
N SER A 29 -34.21 24.18 3.67
CA SER A 29 -33.26 25.10 4.28
C SER A 29 -32.63 24.55 5.56
N GLN A 30 -33.41 23.87 6.41
CA GLN A 30 -32.91 23.22 7.63
C GLN A 30 -31.98 22.06 7.28
N TYR A 31 -32.36 21.25 6.29
CA TYR A 31 -31.51 20.15 5.81
C TYR A 31 -30.20 20.69 5.22
N SER A 32 -30.25 21.73 4.38
CA SER A 32 -29.06 22.37 3.82
C SER A 32 -28.12 22.89 4.90
N ALA A 33 -28.65 23.59 5.92
CA ALA A 33 -27.82 24.13 6.99
C ALA A 33 -27.11 23.04 7.80
N GLY A 34 -27.79 21.92 8.08
CA GLY A 34 -27.18 20.77 8.76
C GLY A 34 -26.17 20.02 7.90
N PHE A 35 -26.46 19.88 6.60
CA PHE A 35 -25.57 19.24 5.63
C PHE A 35 -24.26 20.03 5.43
N ASP A 36 -24.34 21.36 5.38
CA ASP A 36 -23.16 22.24 5.28
C ASP A 36 -22.23 22.08 6.50
N ILE A 37 -22.80 21.89 7.70
CA ILE A 37 -22.02 21.57 8.91
C ILE A 37 -21.32 20.21 8.78
N LEU A 38 -22.01 19.21 8.22
CA LEU A 38 -21.47 17.86 8.07
C LEU A 38 -20.34 17.80 7.02
N LEU A 39 -20.43 18.58 5.93
CA LEU A 39 -19.37 18.67 4.93
C LEU A 39 -18.26 19.67 5.28
N GLY A 40 -18.51 20.60 6.22
CA GLY A 40 -17.53 21.56 6.69
C GLY A 40 -16.30 20.90 7.33
N GLY A 41 -15.10 21.42 7.03
CA GLY A 41 -13.85 20.95 7.64
C GLY A 41 -13.51 19.48 7.32
N PRO A 42 -13.39 18.58 8.32
CA PRO A 42 -13.02 17.16 8.12
C PRO A 42 -13.98 16.32 7.27
N GLY A 43 -15.24 16.75 7.08
CA GLY A 43 -16.19 16.03 6.22
C GLY A 43 -15.72 15.97 4.76
N TRP A 44 -15.14 17.07 4.26
CA TRP A 44 -14.50 17.12 2.94
C TRP A 44 -13.24 16.26 2.83
N PHE A 45 -12.50 16.09 3.93
CA PHE A 45 -11.33 15.22 3.98
C PHE A 45 -11.68 13.77 3.64
N THR A 46 -12.85 13.28 4.07
CA THR A 46 -13.33 11.93 3.68
C THR A 46 -13.56 11.82 2.17
N TYR A 47 -14.03 12.89 1.53
CA TYR A 47 -14.18 12.91 0.08
C TYR A 47 -12.82 12.82 -0.63
N GLN A 48 -11.86 13.64 -0.19
CA GLN A 48 -10.54 13.73 -0.79
C GLN A 48 -9.68 12.48 -0.58
N GLU A 49 -9.68 11.93 0.63
CA GLU A 49 -8.77 10.84 1.01
C GLU A 49 -9.36 9.45 0.77
N PHE A 50 -10.69 9.33 0.68
CA PHE A 50 -11.35 8.02 0.56
C PHE A 50 -12.30 7.94 -0.63
N ILE A 51 -13.36 8.74 -0.67
CA ILE A 51 -14.43 8.56 -1.68
C ILE A 51 -13.89 8.74 -3.10
N ILE A 52 -13.19 9.85 -3.38
CA ILE A 52 -12.69 10.18 -4.72
C ILE A 52 -11.62 9.17 -5.17
N PRO A 53 -10.58 8.83 -4.37
CA PRO A 53 -9.59 7.83 -4.77
C PRO A 53 -10.19 6.45 -5.02
N GLN A 54 -11.07 5.98 -4.13
CA GLN A 54 -11.66 4.64 -4.24
C GLN A 54 -12.61 4.55 -5.44
N LEU A 55 -13.46 5.57 -5.65
CA LEU A 55 -14.33 5.63 -6.82
C LEU A 55 -13.51 5.73 -8.11
N SER A 56 -12.40 6.47 -8.12
CA SER A 56 -11.54 6.58 -9.30
C SER A 56 -10.97 5.22 -9.70
N VAL A 57 -10.42 4.47 -8.74
CA VAL A 57 -9.88 3.11 -8.98
C VAL A 57 -10.98 2.16 -9.47
N LEU A 58 -12.17 2.23 -8.88
CA LEU A 58 -13.30 1.39 -9.29
C LEU A 58 -13.74 1.69 -10.74
N LEU A 59 -13.74 2.96 -11.15
CA LEU A 59 -14.17 3.38 -12.49
C LEU A 59 -13.09 3.18 -13.56
N GLU A 60 -11.82 3.01 -13.20
CA GLU A 60 -10.75 2.77 -14.17
C GLU A 60 -11.04 1.55 -15.05
N SER A 61 -11.57 0.45 -14.49
CA SER A 61 -11.88 -0.77 -15.24
C SER A 61 -12.92 -0.53 -16.34
N LEU A 62 -13.96 0.24 -16.02
CA LEU A 62 -15.01 0.66 -16.96
C LEU A 62 -14.46 1.57 -18.05
N VAL A 63 -13.63 2.56 -17.67
CA VAL A 63 -13.17 3.62 -18.57
C VAL A 63 -12.04 3.19 -19.51
N ASN A 64 -11.17 2.27 -19.07
CA ASN A 64 -10.05 1.75 -19.85
C ASN A 64 -10.47 0.92 -21.06
N SER A 65 -11.73 0.47 -21.12
CA SER A 65 -12.34 -0.16 -22.30
C SER A 65 -12.53 0.82 -23.48
N GLY A 66 -12.28 2.12 -23.29
CA GLY A 66 -12.59 3.16 -24.25
C GLY A 66 -14.04 3.69 -24.16
N ALA A 67 -14.89 3.07 -23.34
CA ALA A 67 -16.30 3.39 -23.23
C ALA A 67 -16.59 4.82 -22.74
N ARG A 68 -17.64 5.42 -23.31
CA ARG A 68 -18.34 6.60 -22.77
C ARG A 68 -19.33 6.09 -21.74
N ILE A 69 -19.54 6.83 -20.65
CA ILE A 69 -20.41 6.40 -19.55
C ILE A 69 -21.59 7.34 -19.34
N SER A 70 -22.72 6.73 -19.00
CA SER A 70 -23.94 7.35 -18.49
C SER A 70 -24.02 7.15 -16.98
N VAL A 71 -24.37 8.22 -16.26
CA VAL A 71 -24.31 8.25 -14.81
C VAL A 71 -25.64 8.70 -14.22
N LEU A 72 -26.07 8.03 -13.15
CA LEU A 72 -27.18 8.43 -12.29
C LEU A 72 -26.68 8.63 -10.85
N GLU A 73 -26.89 9.80 -10.26
CA GLU A 73 -26.65 10.03 -8.83
C GLU A 73 -27.96 10.10 -8.02
N VAL A 74 -28.03 9.39 -6.91
CA VAL A 74 -29.15 9.42 -5.97
C VAL A 74 -28.73 10.19 -4.73
N GLY A 75 -29.37 11.33 -4.50
CA GLY A 75 -29.06 12.29 -3.44
C GLY A 75 -27.65 12.87 -3.52
N PRO A 76 -27.22 13.45 -4.65
CA PRO A 76 -25.90 14.07 -4.79
C PRO A 76 -25.69 15.33 -3.92
N GLY A 77 -26.77 15.94 -3.43
CA GLY A 77 -26.70 17.23 -2.76
C GLY A 77 -26.41 18.37 -3.74
N PRO A 78 -25.77 19.47 -3.29
CA PRO A 78 -25.61 20.68 -4.10
C PRO A 78 -24.56 20.55 -5.22
N LYS A 79 -23.73 19.50 -5.22
CA LYS A 79 -22.66 19.28 -6.21
C LYS A 79 -22.45 17.78 -6.45
N SER A 80 -22.32 17.38 -7.72
CA SER A 80 -22.06 15.99 -8.10
C SER A 80 -20.70 15.47 -7.62
N VAL A 81 -20.64 14.22 -7.18
CA VAL A 81 -19.38 13.55 -6.80
C VAL A 81 -18.49 13.37 -8.02
N PHE A 82 -19.07 13.08 -9.20
CA PHE A 82 -18.31 12.93 -10.44
C PHE A 82 -17.57 14.19 -10.85
N GLY A 83 -18.08 15.37 -10.50
CA GLY A 83 -17.40 16.64 -10.81
C GLY A 83 -16.05 16.82 -10.11
N TYR A 84 -15.75 16.00 -9.08
CA TYR A 84 -14.48 16.02 -8.35
C TYR A 84 -13.48 14.94 -8.77
N LEU A 85 -13.87 14.04 -9.68
CA LEU A 85 -12.97 12.98 -10.17
C LEU A 85 -11.81 13.54 -11.01
N PRO A 86 -10.71 12.78 -11.19
CA PRO A 86 -9.66 13.10 -12.15
C PRO A 86 -10.19 13.45 -13.54
N GLY A 87 -9.53 14.41 -14.22
CA GLY A 87 -10.02 14.99 -15.47
C GLY A 87 -10.26 13.98 -16.59
N HIS A 88 -9.48 12.90 -16.65
CA HIS A 88 -9.66 11.85 -17.66
C HIS A 88 -10.95 11.04 -17.45
N LEU A 89 -11.38 10.79 -16.19
CA LEU A 89 -12.66 10.15 -15.88
C LEU A 89 -13.84 11.10 -16.16
N ARG A 90 -13.72 12.39 -15.77
CA ARG A 90 -14.77 13.39 -15.99
C ARG A 90 -15.14 13.56 -17.47
N ARG A 91 -14.15 13.49 -18.36
CA ARG A 91 -14.35 13.59 -19.82
C ARG A 91 -15.10 12.38 -20.42
N LYS A 92 -15.24 11.29 -19.67
CA LYS A 92 -15.92 10.07 -20.13
C LYS A 92 -17.41 10.09 -19.86
N VAL A 93 -17.87 10.93 -18.94
CA VAL A 93 -19.29 11.13 -18.64
C VAL A 93 -19.95 11.90 -19.77
N ARG A 94 -20.93 11.27 -20.43
CA ARG A 94 -21.68 11.86 -21.57
C ARG A 94 -23.14 12.13 -21.26
N ARG A 95 -23.74 11.34 -20.38
CA ARG A 95 -25.10 11.51 -19.89
C ARG A 95 -25.06 11.55 -18.36
N TYR A 96 -25.79 12.49 -17.78
CA TYR A 96 -25.89 12.66 -16.34
C TYR A 96 -27.36 12.85 -15.95
N ALA A 97 -27.81 12.07 -14.98
CA ALA A 97 -29.10 12.23 -14.33
C ALA A 97 -28.94 12.21 -12.80
N ALA A 98 -29.89 12.80 -12.08
CA ALA A 98 -29.91 12.75 -10.62
C ALA A 98 -31.33 12.72 -10.03
N TYR A 99 -31.51 12.01 -8.91
CA TYR A 99 -32.69 12.14 -8.05
C TYR A 99 -32.30 12.94 -6.80
N GLU A 100 -32.77 14.18 -6.70
CA GLU A 100 -32.50 15.10 -5.58
C GLU A 100 -33.81 15.74 -5.10
N PRO A 101 -34.44 15.22 -4.03
CA PRO A 101 -35.73 15.71 -3.56
C PRO A 101 -35.67 17.09 -2.88
N ASN A 102 -34.49 17.59 -2.50
CA ASN A 102 -34.34 18.93 -1.92
C ASN A 102 -34.23 19.98 -3.04
N ASP A 103 -35.20 20.90 -3.14
CA ASP A 103 -35.29 21.86 -4.25
C ASP A 103 -34.11 22.83 -4.29
N LEU A 104 -33.56 23.18 -3.12
CA LEU A 104 -32.39 24.06 -3.00
C LEU A 104 -31.13 23.36 -3.55
N PHE A 105 -30.96 22.08 -3.25
CA PHE A 105 -29.84 21.28 -3.75
C PHE A 105 -29.96 21.00 -5.23
N ALA A 106 -31.14 20.59 -5.71
CA ALA A 106 -31.40 20.36 -7.13
C ALA A 106 -31.06 21.61 -7.97
N SER A 107 -31.50 22.79 -7.51
CA SER A 107 -31.23 24.06 -8.21
C SER A 107 -29.74 24.43 -8.21
N ARG A 108 -29.03 24.23 -7.09
CA ARG A 108 -27.58 24.48 -6.99
C ARG A 108 -26.76 23.50 -7.85
N LEU A 109 -27.18 22.24 -7.89
CA LEU A 109 -26.56 21.20 -8.70
C LEU A 109 -26.68 21.53 -10.20
N GLU A 110 -27.88 21.93 -10.62
CA GLU A 110 -28.16 22.35 -12.00
C GLU A 110 -27.28 23.53 -12.41
N GLU A 111 -27.24 24.58 -11.58
CA GLU A 111 -26.40 25.76 -11.81
C GLU A 111 -24.91 25.39 -11.90
N TRP A 112 -24.45 24.50 -11.02
CA TRP A 112 -23.05 24.09 -10.96
C TRP A 112 -22.62 23.29 -12.21
N LEU A 113 -23.46 22.36 -12.67
CA LEU A 113 -23.20 21.55 -13.87
C LEU A 113 -23.30 22.37 -15.17
N CYS A 114 -24.22 23.33 -15.22
CA CYS A 114 -24.49 24.16 -16.41
C CYS A 114 -23.61 25.43 -16.52
N SER A 115 -22.61 25.60 -15.66
CA SER A 115 -21.75 26.80 -15.70
C SER A 115 -21.10 27.01 -17.08
N THR A 116 -21.18 28.24 -17.59
CA THR A 116 -21.01 28.61 -19.02
C THR A 116 -19.58 28.57 -19.55
N SER A 117 -18.59 28.26 -18.72
CA SER A 117 -17.19 28.17 -19.11
C SER A 117 -16.83 26.74 -19.49
N ARG A 118 -16.66 26.45 -20.80
CA ARG A 118 -16.22 25.12 -21.30
C ARG A 118 -14.89 24.64 -20.71
N THR A 119 -14.02 25.54 -20.27
CA THR A 119 -12.75 25.24 -19.60
C THR A 119 -12.89 25.00 -18.09
N MET A 120 -14.04 25.32 -17.48
CA MET A 120 -14.30 25.13 -16.04
C MET A 120 -15.54 24.30 -15.71
N SER A 121 -16.28 23.80 -16.70
CA SER A 121 -17.41 22.90 -16.45
C SER A 121 -16.95 21.63 -15.69
N PRO A 122 -17.66 21.22 -14.61
CA PRO A 122 -17.31 20.02 -13.86
C PRO A 122 -17.33 18.76 -14.73
N LEU A 123 -18.30 18.65 -15.65
CA LEU A 123 -18.46 17.54 -16.59
C LEU A 123 -18.41 18.08 -18.03
N PRO A 124 -17.22 18.29 -18.60
CA PRO A 124 -17.04 19.09 -19.83
C PRO A 124 -17.52 18.40 -21.12
N CYS A 125 -17.98 17.16 -21.04
CA CYS A 125 -18.25 16.29 -22.19
C CYS A 125 -19.71 15.83 -22.29
N LEU A 126 -20.62 16.39 -21.48
CA LEU A 126 -22.05 16.08 -21.54
C LEU A 126 -22.62 16.36 -22.94
N GLU A 127 -23.38 15.40 -23.47
CA GLU A 127 -24.01 15.46 -24.80
C GLU A 127 -25.39 16.12 -24.75
N SER A 128 -26.05 16.09 -23.58
CA SER A 128 -27.32 16.73 -23.28
C SER A 128 -27.23 17.51 -21.96
N PRO A 129 -28.16 18.45 -21.69
CA PRO A 129 -28.31 19.02 -20.36
C PRO A 129 -28.50 17.92 -19.29
N PRO A 130 -28.05 18.15 -18.04
CA PRO A 130 -28.26 17.20 -16.95
C PRO A 130 -29.76 17.03 -16.65
N ASP A 131 -30.19 15.80 -16.41
CA ASP A 131 -31.59 15.47 -16.07
C ASP A 131 -31.76 15.38 -14.54
N ILE A 132 -32.33 16.41 -13.91
CA ILE A 132 -32.43 16.49 -12.45
C ILE A 132 -33.88 16.30 -12.02
N HIS A 133 -34.17 15.13 -11.47
CA HIS A 133 -35.47 14.77 -10.92
C HIS A 133 -35.60 15.29 -9.47
N ARG A 134 -36.51 16.24 -9.26
CA ARG A 134 -36.83 16.85 -7.95
C ARG A 134 -37.76 15.96 -7.11
N ILE A 135 -37.51 14.66 -7.11
CA ILE A 135 -38.29 13.63 -6.42
C ILE A 135 -37.35 12.58 -5.82
N PRO A 136 -37.75 11.87 -4.75
CA PRO A 136 -36.94 10.79 -4.21
C PRO A 136 -36.89 9.60 -5.17
N PHE A 137 -35.76 8.89 -5.18
CA PHE A 137 -35.67 7.58 -5.82
C PHE A 137 -36.55 6.58 -5.05
N VAL A 138 -37.45 5.86 -5.73
CA VAL A 138 -38.43 4.96 -5.11
C VAL A 138 -38.11 3.50 -5.44
N ALA A 139 -38.33 2.59 -4.48
CA ALA A 139 -38.03 1.16 -4.64
C ALA A 139 -39.07 0.38 -5.46
N ASP A 140 -40.36 0.74 -5.38
CA ASP A 140 -41.46 0.02 -6.04
C ASP A 140 -41.95 0.75 -7.30
N SER A 141 -42.19 0.00 -8.39
CA SER A 141 -42.59 0.52 -9.71
C SER A 141 -44.09 0.88 -9.85
N ASN A 142 -44.87 0.87 -8.76
CA ASN A 142 -46.34 0.87 -8.84
C ASN A 142 -47.00 2.25 -8.98
N THR A 143 -46.26 3.33 -9.23
CA THR A 143 -46.87 4.62 -9.61
C THR A 143 -47.16 4.66 -11.11
N SER A 144 -48.39 4.30 -11.47
CA SER A 144 -49.00 4.58 -12.76
C SER A 144 -48.99 6.09 -13.04
N GLY A 145 -48.18 6.54 -14.01
CA GLY A 145 -48.36 7.88 -14.59
C GLY A 145 -47.15 8.57 -15.24
N MET A 146 -45.91 8.09 -15.05
CA MET A 146 -44.73 8.72 -15.67
C MET A 146 -43.82 7.66 -16.31
N ASN A 147 -43.18 8.02 -17.43
CA ASN A 147 -42.26 7.21 -18.27
C ASN A 147 -40.98 6.72 -17.53
N ASP A 148 -41.06 6.27 -16.29
CA ASP A 148 -39.92 5.93 -15.43
C ASP A 148 -39.27 4.56 -15.75
N SER A 149 -39.80 3.84 -16.74
CA SER A 149 -39.48 2.43 -17.03
C SER A 149 -38.43 2.18 -18.12
N ALA A 150 -37.87 3.20 -18.79
CA ALA A 150 -37.00 2.99 -19.97
C ALA A 150 -35.51 3.33 -19.80
N ASP A 151 -35.13 4.18 -18.85
CA ASP A 151 -33.75 4.68 -18.76
C ASP A 151 -32.82 3.76 -17.99
N LYS A 152 -31.73 3.34 -18.66
CA LYS A 152 -30.62 2.55 -18.14
C LYS A 152 -29.34 3.38 -18.05
N PHE A 153 -28.49 3.06 -17.07
CA PHE A 153 -27.23 3.76 -16.79
C PHE A 153 -26.05 2.80 -16.61
N ASP A 154 -24.84 3.26 -16.96
CA ASP A 154 -23.62 2.47 -16.76
C ASP A 154 -23.18 2.51 -15.29
N VAL A 155 -23.37 3.66 -14.63
CA VAL A 155 -23.03 3.83 -13.21
C VAL A 155 -24.17 4.50 -12.47
N ILE A 156 -24.61 3.88 -11.38
CA ILE A 156 -25.60 4.44 -10.46
C ILE A 156 -24.95 4.61 -9.09
N LEU A 157 -25.00 5.81 -8.52
CA LEU A 157 -24.30 6.14 -7.29
C LEU A 157 -25.27 6.66 -6.21
N PHE A 158 -25.28 6.02 -5.05
CA PHE A 158 -25.93 6.52 -3.84
C PHE A 158 -24.93 7.33 -3.01
N CYS A 159 -24.98 8.66 -3.13
CA CYS A 159 -23.93 9.58 -2.67
C CYS A 159 -23.86 9.75 -1.15
N HIS A 160 -24.99 9.64 -0.44
CA HIS A 160 -25.09 9.89 0.99
C HIS A 160 -25.86 8.80 1.73
N SER A 161 -25.49 7.54 1.47
CA SER A 161 -26.12 6.35 2.05
C SER A 161 -27.56 6.15 1.59
N LEU A 162 -28.13 5.01 1.94
CA LEU A 162 -29.56 4.72 1.83
C LEU A 162 -30.31 5.34 3.03
N TYR A 163 -29.99 6.58 3.37
CA TYR A 163 -30.51 7.23 4.57
C TYR A 163 -32.01 7.52 4.43
N GLY A 164 -32.81 7.13 5.42
CA GLY A 164 -34.28 7.25 5.36
C GLY A 164 -34.97 6.17 4.51
N MET A 165 -34.23 5.36 3.75
CA MET A 165 -34.75 4.27 2.93
C MET A 165 -34.94 3.00 3.78
N LYS A 166 -36.20 2.59 3.98
CA LYS A 166 -36.54 1.32 4.65
C LYS A 166 -36.45 0.17 3.65
N HIS A 167 -35.96 -1.00 4.07
CA HIS A 167 -35.66 -2.12 3.18
C HIS A 167 -34.58 -1.78 2.13
N LYS A 168 -33.39 -1.42 2.60
CA LYS A 168 -32.22 -1.01 1.80
C LYS A 168 -31.92 -1.93 0.59
N CYS A 169 -32.10 -3.25 0.71
CA CYS A 169 -31.86 -4.18 -0.39
C CYS A 169 -32.75 -3.88 -1.61
N ARG A 170 -34.01 -3.48 -1.41
CA ARG A 170 -34.96 -3.20 -2.49
C ARG A 170 -34.55 -2.04 -3.37
N PHE A 171 -33.93 -1.02 -2.77
CA PHE A 171 -33.38 0.12 -3.51
C PHE A 171 -32.18 -0.27 -4.37
N ILE A 172 -31.35 -1.19 -3.87
CA ILE A 172 -30.22 -1.73 -4.63
C ILE A 172 -30.75 -2.63 -5.75
N GLU A 173 -31.68 -3.54 -5.49
CA GLU A 173 -32.35 -4.36 -6.52
C GLU A 173 -32.92 -3.48 -7.64
N ARG A 174 -33.64 -2.42 -7.27
CA ARG A 174 -34.21 -1.46 -8.24
C ARG A 174 -33.12 -0.72 -9.03
N ALA A 175 -32.01 -0.35 -8.40
CA ALA A 175 -30.88 0.25 -9.11
C ALA A 175 -30.22 -0.76 -10.07
N LEU A 176 -30.08 -2.03 -9.66
CA LEU A 176 -29.53 -3.09 -10.51
C LEU A 176 -30.38 -3.30 -11.76
N GLU A 177 -31.72 -3.24 -11.66
CA GLU A 177 -32.64 -3.28 -12.83
C GLU A 177 -32.40 -2.13 -13.83
N LYS A 178 -31.89 -0.99 -13.35
CA LYS A 178 -31.58 0.19 -14.16
C LYS A 178 -30.16 0.18 -14.74
N LEU A 179 -29.37 -0.88 -14.55
CA LEU A 179 -28.07 -1.00 -15.21
C LEU A 179 -28.21 -1.37 -16.69
N VAL A 180 -27.30 -0.83 -17.52
CA VAL A 180 -27.17 -1.22 -18.93
C VAL A 180 -26.73 -2.70 -19.04
N GLU A 181 -27.33 -3.45 -19.96
CA GLU A 181 -27.02 -4.88 -20.16
C GLU A 181 -25.71 -5.12 -20.93
N GLN A 182 -25.32 -4.19 -21.82
CA GLN A 182 -24.07 -4.24 -22.58
C GLN A 182 -23.44 -2.85 -22.81
N PRO A 183 -22.11 -2.71 -22.67
CA PRO A 183 -21.12 -3.74 -22.34
C PRO A 183 -21.26 -4.26 -20.90
N ARG A 184 -20.85 -5.51 -20.64
CA ARG A 184 -20.83 -6.08 -19.27
C ARG A 184 -19.97 -5.18 -18.37
N GLY A 185 -20.48 -4.85 -17.18
CA GLY A 185 -19.71 -4.11 -16.17
C GLY A 185 -20.44 -2.93 -15.50
N GLY A 186 -21.73 -2.71 -15.75
CA GLY A 186 -22.49 -1.67 -15.05
C GLY A 186 -22.39 -1.78 -13.53
N LEU A 187 -22.29 -0.63 -12.85
CA LEU A 187 -22.03 -0.55 -11.41
C LEU A 187 -23.12 0.20 -10.66
N VAL A 188 -23.59 -0.38 -9.56
CA VAL A 188 -24.29 0.35 -8.50
C VAL A 188 -23.30 0.54 -7.35
N VAL A 189 -23.05 1.79 -6.97
CA VAL A 189 -22.11 2.15 -5.90
C VAL A 189 -22.86 2.81 -4.77
N VAL A 190 -22.58 2.41 -3.53
CA VAL A 190 -23.20 2.96 -2.32
C VAL A 190 -22.11 3.48 -1.39
N PHE A 191 -22.16 4.77 -1.08
CA PHE A 191 -21.38 5.35 0.02
C PHE A 191 -22.20 5.29 1.30
N HIS A 192 -21.82 4.42 2.22
CA HIS A 192 -22.51 4.26 3.49
C HIS A 192 -21.72 4.86 4.65
N ARG A 193 -22.39 5.67 5.46
CA ARG A 193 -21.83 6.37 6.63
C ARG A 193 -22.23 5.66 7.92
N ASP A 194 -21.70 4.46 8.10
CA ASP A 194 -21.84 3.66 9.33
C ASP A 194 -20.86 2.48 9.28
N GLU A 195 -20.70 1.78 10.39
CA GLU A 195 -19.88 0.57 10.48
C GLU A 195 -20.54 -0.65 9.83
N THR A 196 -21.87 -0.67 9.71
CA THR A 196 -22.62 -1.84 9.24
C THR A 196 -23.65 -1.52 8.16
N LEU A 197 -23.39 -1.96 6.93
CA LEU A 197 -24.41 -2.05 5.88
C LEU A 197 -24.90 -3.49 5.77
N ARG A 198 -26.12 -3.76 6.25
CA ARG A 198 -26.77 -5.08 6.11
C ARG A 198 -27.63 -5.10 4.85
N LEU A 199 -27.28 -5.98 3.91
CA LEU A 199 -28.01 -6.22 2.67
C LEU A 199 -28.28 -7.74 2.62
N ASP A 200 -29.42 -8.14 3.16
CA ASP A 200 -29.78 -9.54 3.31
C ASP A 200 -29.85 -10.23 1.94
N GLY A 201 -28.85 -11.04 1.59
CA GLY A 201 -28.84 -11.86 0.38
C GLY A 201 -28.16 -11.26 -0.86
N ILE A 202 -27.49 -10.11 -0.76
CA ILE A 202 -26.79 -9.47 -1.88
C ILE A 202 -25.27 -9.54 -1.67
N ALA A 203 -24.56 -10.10 -2.65
CA ALA A 203 -23.10 -10.15 -2.66
C ALA A 203 -22.51 -8.90 -3.34
N CYS A 204 -21.50 -8.29 -2.74
CA CYS A 204 -20.82 -7.16 -3.35
C CYS A 204 -19.75 -7.62 -4.35
N HIS A 205 -19.55 -6.80 -5.40
CA HIS A 205 -18.46 -6.94 -6.36
C HIS A 205 -17.14 -6.47 -5.73
N GLN A 206 -17.16 -5.29 -5.10
CA GLN A 206 -16.00 -4.71 -4.43
C GLN A 206 -16.44 -3.89 -3.22
N MET A 207 -15.57 -3.79 -2.22
CA MET A 207 -15.83 -3.00 -1.01
C MET A 207 -14.55 -2.37 -0.49
N ALA A 208 -14.65 -1.13 -0.01
CA ALA A 208 -13.61 -0.42 0.71
C ALA A 208 -14.17 0.19 2.00
N SER A 209 -13.35 0.32 3.03
CA SER A 209 -13.73 0.92 4.32
C SER A 209 -12.80 2.06 4.72
N PHE A 210 -13.33 3.00 5.49
CA PHE A 210 -12.63 4.14 6.06
C PHE A 210 -13.08 4.35 7.53
N PRO A 211 -12.56 3.53 8.45
CA PRO A 211 -13.03 3.47 9.83
C PRO A 211 -12.69 4.71 10.65
N THR A 212 -11.72 5.51 10.21
CA THR A 212 -11.21 6.69 10.92
C THR A 212 -11.92 7.99 10.54
N GLY A 213 -13.02 7.94 9.79
CA GLY A 213 -13.76 9.14 9.46
C GLY A 213 -14.28 9.84 10.72
N VAL A 214 -14.19 11.17 10.76
CA VAL A 214 -14.60 11.99 11.90
C VAL A 214 -15.41 13.19 11.39
N ILE A 215 -16.47 13.53 12.11
CA ILE A 215 -17.20 14.78 11.94
C ILE A 215 -16.81 15.73 13.07
N ARG A 216 -16.49 16.97 12.70
CA ARG A 216 -16.17 18.05 13.63
C ARG A 216 -17.27 19.08 13.56
N VAL A 217 -17.84 19.43 14.71
CA VAL A 217 -18.88 20.46 14.84
C VAL A 217 -18.44 21.48 15.89
N ALA A 218 -18.62 22.76 15.63
CA ALA A 218 -18.32 23.80 16.62
C ALA A 218 -19.22 23.61 17.85
N ASP A 219 -18.64 23.74 19.05
CA ASP A 219 -19.38 23.70 20.31
C ASP A 219 -20.06 25.04 20.59
N ASP A 220 -20.95 25.42 19.69
CA ASP A 220 -21.76 26.63 19.74
C ASP A 220 -23.24 26.24 19.74
N ASP A 221 -24.04 26.94 20.54
CA ASP A 221 -25.46 26.61 20.69
C ASP A 221 -26.25 26.76 19.38
N GLU A 222 -25.94 27.77 18.57
CA GLU A 222 -26.61 28.02 17.30
C GLU A 222 -26.24 26.96 16.25
N VAL A 223 -24.97 26.55 16.22
CA VAL A 223 -24.48 25.46 15.36
C VAL A 223 -25.11 24.13 15.79
N LEU A 224 -25.16 23.83 17.08
CA LEU A 224 -25.75 22.60 17.61
C LEU A 224 -27.27 22.53 17.38
N ASN A 225 -27.97 23.66 17.42
CA ASN A 225 -29.40 23.75 17.09
C ASN A 225 -29.68 23.48 15.60
N ARG A 226 -28.67 23.58 14.71
CA ARG A 226 -28.78 23.18 13.30
C ARG A 226 -28.31 21.74 13.09
N PHE A 227 -27.26 21.32 13.79
CA PHE A 227 -26.67 19.99 13.67
C PHE A 227 -27.53 18.88 14.27
N ALA A 228 -28.04 19.04 15.49
CA ALA A 228 -28.78 17.98 16.17
C ALA A 228 -30.09 17.59 15.48
N PRO A 229 -30.95 18.52 15.01
CA PRO A 229 -32.14 18.16 14.24
C PRO A 229 -31.80 17.46 12.92
N PHE A 230 -30.71 17.87 12.26
CA PHE A 230 -30.21 17.21 11.05
C PHE A 230 -29.83 15.76 11.30
N VAL A 231 -29.06 15.49 12.36
CA VAL A 231 -28.69 14.13 12.76
C VAL A 231 -29.92 13.32 13.20
N ALA A 232 -30.86 13.92 13.92
CA ALA A 232 -32.11 13.27 14.33
C ALA A 232 -33.03 12.97 13.13
N GLY A 233 -33.03 13.84 12.12
CA GLY A 233 -33.84 13.77 10.90
C GLY A 233 -35.23 14.40 11.02
N PHE A 234 -35.49 15.21 12.06
CA PHE A 234 -36.78 15.88 12.27
C PHE A 234 -36.64 17.08 13.23
N VAL A 235 -37.68 17.90 13.28
CA VAL A 235 -37.93 18.93 14.31
C VAL A 235 -39.31 18.70 14.94
N MET A 236 -39.59 19.32 16.08
CA MET A 236 -40.92 19.24 16.70
C MET A 236 -41.88 20.20 15.97
N GLN A 237 -43.16 19.84 15.91
CA GLN A 237 -44.19 20.71 15.32
C GLN A 237 -44.54 21.90 16.22
N ASP A 238 -44.56 21.70 17.54
CA ASP A 238 -44.83 22.75 18.52
C ASP A 238 -43.54 23.54 18.84
N GLU A 239 -43.57 24.86 18.73
CA GLU A 239 -42.39 25.71 18.93
C GLU A 239 -41.85 25.69 20.37
N GLY A 240 -42.74 25.53 21.36
CA GLY A 240 -42.34 25.42 22.77
C GLY A 240 -41.57 24.13 23.01
N ALA A 241 -42.14 23.01 22.56
CA ALA A 241 -41.53 21.70 22.56
C ALA A 241 -40.19 21.67 21.80
N ASP A 242 -40.12 22.35 20.65
CA ASP A 242 -38.89 22.39 19.84
C ASP A 242 -37.76 23.10 20.58
N LYS A 243 -38.03 24.24 21.23
CA LYS A 243 -37.06 24.94 22.06
C LYS A 243 -36.62 24.10 23.25
N THR A 244 -37.55 23.39 23.91
CA THR A 244 -37.23 22.50 25.03
C THR A 244 -36.34 21.35 24.58
N ILE A 245 -36.65 20.68 23.46
CA ILE A 245 -35.84 19.54 23.01
C ILE A 245 -34.47 19.99 22.51
N GLN A 246 -34.35 21.16 21.88
CA GLN A 246 -33.05 21.70 21.45
C GLN A 246 -32.08 21.93 22.62
N ILE A 247 -32.57 22.34 23.80
CA ILE A 247 -31.73 22.45 25.01
C ILE A 247 -31.17 21.07 25.40
N GLU A 248 -32.00 20.04 25.33
CA GLU A 248 -31.61 18.68 25.73
C GLU A 248 -30.69 18.03 24.68
N TRP A 249 -30.95 18.26 23.40
CA TRP A 249 -30.08 17.82 22.32
C TRP A 249 -28.69 18.45 22.38
N ARG A 250 -28.56 19.72 22.76
CA ARG A 250 -27.26 20.35 23.05
C ARG A 250 -26.50 19.62 24.15
N LYS A 251 -27.18 19.27 25.26
CA LYS A 251 -26.57 18.48 26.36
C LYS A 251 -26.10 17.11 25.87
N VAL A 252 -26.91 16.41 25.07
CA VAL A 252 -26.55 15.11 24.50
C VAL A 252 -25.33 15.22 23.57
N CYS A 253 -25.29 16.23 22.70
CA CYS A 253 -24.13 16.46 21.82
C CYS A 253 -22.85 16.68 22.63
N ARG A 254 -22.88 17.55 23.65
CA ARG A 254 -21.72 17.82 24.51
C ARG A 254 -21.30 16.62 25.35
N ALA A 255 -22.25 15.80 25.80
CA ALA A 255 -21.96 14.61 26.58
C ALA A 255 -21.32 13.48 25.75
N LEU A 256 -21.68 13.36 24.48
CA LEU A 256 -21.20 12.28 23.60
C LEU A 256 -20.03 12.71 22.70
N GLY A 257 -19.87 14.01 22.46
CA GLY A 257 -18.81 14.57 21.63
C GLY A 257 -17.48 14.60 22.39
N ARG A 258 -16.39 14.25 21.69
CA ARG A 258 -15.03 14.34 22.24
C ARG A 258 -14.44 15.72 21.91
N ARG A 259 -13.71 16.32 22.86
CA ARG A 259 -12.89 17.51 22.63
C ARG A 259 -11.42 17.12 22.55
N GLU A 260 -10.69 17.71 21.61
CA GLU A 260 -9.22 17.59 21.52
C GLU A 260 -8.57 18.80 22.16
N GLU A 261 -7.39 18.65 22.77
CA GLU A 261 -6.68 19.75 23.43
C GLU A 261 -6.37 20.91 22.48
N ALA A 262 -6.05 20.60 21.21
CA ALA A 262 -5.77 21.59 20.18
C ALA A 262 -7.02 22.36 19.70
N HIS A 263 -8.23 21.83 19.95
CA HIS A 263 -9.49 22.35 19.44
C HIS A 263 -10.63 22.17 20.47
N GLN A 264 -10.48 22.79 21.64
CA GLN A 264 -11.47 22.67 22.73
C GLN A 264 -12.84 23.29 22.40
N ASP A 265 -12.90 24.13 21.37
CA ASP A 265 -14.08 24.79 20.84
C ASP A 265 -14.91 23.91 19.88
N HIS A 266 -14.50 22.66 19.65
CA HIS A 266 -15.19 21.73 18.76
C HIS A 266 -15.49 20.39 19.42
N LEU A 267 -16.62 19.80 19.03
CA LEU A 267 -17.00 18.43 19.35
C LEU A 267 -16.71 17.51 18.15
N LEU A 268 -16.13 16.34 18.45
CA LEU A 268 -15.78 15.32 17.47
C LEU A 268 -16.66 14.09 17.66
N PHE A 269 -17.14 13.56 16.53
CA PHE A 269 -17.93 12.33 16.45
C PHE A 269 -17.34 11.38 15.42
N SER A 270 -17.28 10.09 15.74
CA SER A 270 -16.83 9.06 14.80
C SER A 270 -17.87 8.88 13.68
N SER A 271 -17.40 8.91 12.44
CA SER A 271 -18.20 8.71 11.23
C SER A 271 -17.43 7.80 10.28
N PRO A 272 -17.38 6.48 10.58
CA PRO A 272 -16.79 5.52 9.66
C PRO A 272 -17.57 5.52 8.34
N ASN A 273 -16.84 5.37 7.25
CA ASN A 273 -17.40 5.32 5.90
C ASN A 273 -17.06 4.00 5.24
N MET A 274 -17.92 3.54 4.33
CA MET A 274 -17.65 2.41 3.46
C MET A 274 -18.19 2.69 2.06
N MET A 275 -17.47 2.22 1.05
CA MET A 275 -17.92 2.19 -0.34
C MET A 275 -18.20 0.74 -0.70
N VAL A 276 -19.39 0.45 -1.18
CA VAL A 276 -19.76 -0.90 -1.65
C VAL A 276 -20.24 -0.80 -3.09
N ALA A 277 -19.66 -1.62 -3.96
CA ALA A 277 -20.01 -1.70 -5.37
C ALA A 277 -20.70 -3.03 -5.66
N PHE A 278 -21.71 -2.98 -6.52
CA PHE A 278 -22.51 -4.11 -6.97
C PHE A 278 -22.57 -4.10 -8.49
N THR A 279 -22.59 -5.29 -9.08
CA THR A 279 -22.88 -5.51 -10.50
C THR A 279 -24.25 -6.16 -10.62
N GLN A 280 -24.75 -6.33 -11.84
CA GLN A 280 -25.98 -7.09 -12.12
C GLN A 280 -26.01 -8.51 -11.50
N HIS A 281 -24.86 -9.07 -11.12
CA HIS A 281 -24.75 -10.42 -10.54
C HIS A 281 -24.88 -10.44 -9.01
N ALA A 282 -25.08 -9.29 -8.36
CA ALA A 282 -25.11 -9.18 -6.92
C ALA A 282 -26.22 -10.03 -6.24
N THR A 283 -27.27 -10.38 -6.99
CA THR A 283 -28.40 -11.21 -6.52
C THR A 283 -28.23 -12.71 -6.78
N ALA A 284 -27.09 -13.16 -7.31
CA ALA A 284 -26.84 -14.57 -7.67
C ALA A 284 -26.49 -15.48 -6.47
N LEU A 285 -26.45 -14.95 -5.24
CA LEU A 285 -26.08 -15.71 -4.04
C LEU A 285 -26.92 -16.98 -3.79
N PRO A 286 -28.25 -17.02 -4.04
CA PRO A 286 -29.05 -18.23 -3.89
C PRO A 286 -28.58 -19.41 -4.76
N GLU A 287 -27.93 -19.14 -5.89
CA GLU A 287 -27.38 -20.19 -6.76
C GLU A 287 -26.27 -20.97 -6.05
N LEU A 288 -25.47 -20.30 -5.21
CA LEU A 288 -24.43 -20.92 -4.40
C LEU A 288 -24.99 -21.55 -3.13
N THR A 289 -25.84 -20.85 -2.38
CA THR A 289 -26.34 -21.31 -1.07
C THR A 289 -27.35 -22.45 -1.18
N SER A 290 -27.96 -22.69 -2.34
CA SER A 290 -28.78 -23.89 -2.58
C SER A 290 -27.95 -25.17 -2.73
N GLN A 291 -26.67 -25.05 -3.08
CA GLN A 291 -25.77 -26.20 -3.29
C GLN A 291 -25.01 -26.61 -2.02
N MET A 292 -24.94 -25.74 -1.01
CA MET A 292 -24.14 -25.95 0.21
C MET A 292 -24.88 -25.46 1.45
N GLN A 293 -24.55 -26.04 2.60
CA GLN A 293 -25.06 -25.54 3.86
C GLN A 293 -24.50 -24.14 4.17
N SER A 294 -25.40 -23.17 4.26
CA SER A 294 -25.09 -21.86 4.84
C SER A 294 -25.01 -22.00 6.36
N SER A 295 -23.93 -21.49 6.96
CA SER A 295 -23.83 -21.38 8.42
C SER A 295 -24.29 -19.99 8.87
N ALA A 296 -24.95 -19.90 10.02
CA ALA A 296 -25.05 -18.63 10.73
C ALA A 296 -23.63 -18.12 11.06
N ILE A 297 -23.43 -16.80 11.04
CA ILE A 297 -22.11 -16.18 11.27
C ILE A 297 -21.47 -16.68 12.57
N ALA A 298 -20.40 -17.47 12.39
CA ALA A 298 -19.19 -17.54 13.21
C ALA A 298 -19.24 -18.05 14.67
N ASP A 299 -19.64 -19.30 14.89
CA ASP A 299 -19.23 -20.01 16.12
C ASP A 299 -17.72 -20.38 16.14
N GLY A 300 -17.01 -20.21 15.01
CA GLY A 300 -15.58 -20.50 14.87
C GLY A 300 -14.62 -19.30 14.83
N VAL A 301 -15.08 -18.08 14.50
CA VAL A 301 -14.17 -16.92 14.30
C VAL A 301 -13.74 -16.33 15.65
N LYS A 302 -12.42 -16.32 15.87
CA LYS A 302 -11.79 -15.82 17.11
C LYS A 302 -11.52 -14.33 17.06
N ASN A 303 -11.24 -13.77 15.88
CA ASN A 303 -11.00 -12.35 15.71
C ASN A 303 -12.29 -11.54 15.95
N ARG A 304 -12.31 -10.72 17.01
CA ARG A 304 -13.48 -9.93 17.41
C ARG A 304 -13.80 -8.82 16.42
N GLN A 305 -12.79 -8.17 15.85
CA GLN A 305 -12.99 -7.11 14.87
C GLN A 305 -13.61 -7.66 13.58
N ALA A 306 -13.12 -8.82 13.11
CA ALA A 306 -13.70 -9.49 11.95
C ALA A 306 -15.19 -9.82 12.15
N ARG A 307 -15.62 -10.17 13.37
CA ARG A 307 -17.04 -10.46 13.68
C ARG A 307 -17.97 -9.25 13.61
N LEU A 308 -17.43 -8.03 13.59
CA LEU A 308 -18.23 -6.83 13.34
C LEU A 308 -18.62 -6.73 11.85
N HIS A 309 -17.87 -7.39 10.97
CA HIS A 309 -18.18 -7.50 9.55
C HIS A 309 -19.24 -8.58 9.33
N HIS A 310 -20.32 -8.19 8.63
CA HIS A 310 -21.45 -9.06 8.34
C HIS A 310 -21.32 -9.57 6.89
N PRO A 311 -20.76 -10.78 6.64
CA PRO A 311 -20.67 -11.33 5.30
C PRO A 311 -22.04 -11.50 4.65
N ALA A 312 -22.07 -11.56 3.30
CA ALA A 312 -23.29 -11.86 2.56
C ALA A 312 -23.78 -13.28 2.88
N SER A 313 -22.84 -14.22 3.01
CA SER A 313 -23.09 -15.58 3.50
C SER A 313 -21.78 -16.21 3.98
N VAL A 314 -21.89 -17.17 4.90
CA VAL A 314 -20.79 -18.08 5.24
C VAL A 314 -21.16 -19.46 4.71
N VAL A 315 -20.44 -19.93 3.70
CA VAL A 315 -20.60 -21.27 3.14
C VAL A 315 -19.55 -22.19 3.74
N ARG A 316 -19.93 -23.41 4.09
CA ARG A 316 -19.01 -24.40 4.67
C ARG A 316 -18.84 -25.61 3.74
N PRO A 317 -17.89 -25.56 2.79
CA PRO A 317 -17.60 -26.68 1.91
C PRO A 317 -17.12 -27.90 2.71
N THR A 318 -17.70 -29.07 2.44
CA THR A 318 -17.30 -30.37 3.03
C THR A 318 -16.51 -31.27 2.09
N GLU A 319 -16.38 -30.88 0.82
CA GLU A 319 -15.70 -31.64 -0.23
C GLU A 319 -14.98 -30.67 -1.17
N ILE A 320 -13.91 -31.12 -1.85
CA ILE A 320 -13.13 -30.26 -2.77
C ILE A 320 -14.02 -29.66 -3.87
N ARG A 321 -14.97 -30.44 -4.40
CA ARG A 321 -15.93 -29.97 -5.42
C ARG A 321 -16.74 -28.77 -4.96
N HIS A 322 -17.06 -28.69 -3.66
CA HIS A 322 -17.80 -27.56 -3.10
C HIS A 322 -16.92 -26.30 -3.12
N VAL A 323 -15.62 -26.42 -2.81
CA VAL A 323 -14.69 -25.29 -2.94
C VAL A 323 -14.55 -24.83 -4.40
N GLN A 324 -14.51 -25.77 -5.35
CA GLN A 324 -14.50 -25.44 -6.78
C GLN A 324 -15.77 -24.68 -7.18
N GLN A 325 -16.95 -25.11 -6.72
CA GLN A 325 -18.22 -24.43 -6.97
C GLN A 325 -18.22 -23.00 -6.42
N CYS A 326 -17.68 -22.75 -5.22
CA CYS A 326 -17.52 -21.39 -4.70
C CYS A 326 -16.66 -20.52 -5.62
N VAL A 327 -15.54 -21.05 -6.10
CA VAL A 327 -14.60 -20.33 -6.97
C VAL A 327 -15.19 -20.09 -8.36
N CYS A 328 -15.83 -21.09 -8.97
CA CYS A 328 -16.50 -20.94 -10.26
C CYS A 328 -17.63 -19.91 -10.17
N TRP A 329 -18.45 -19.97 -9.12
CA TRP A 329 -19.49 -18.97 -8.86
C TRP A 329 -18.88 -17.55 -8.76
N ALA A 330 -17.77 -17.39 -8.04
CA ALA A 330 -17.09 -16.10 -7.94
C ALA A 330 -16.58 -15.59 -9.30
N LEU A 331 -16.05 -16.47 -10.14
CA LEU A 331 -15.59 -16.15 -11.50
C LEU A 331 -16.73 -15.79 -12.45
N ASP A 332 -17.83 -16.55 -12.42
CA ASP A 332 -18.99 -16.38 -13.29
C ASP A 332 -19.73 -15.06 -12.99
N HIS A 333 -19.71 -14.63 -11.73
CA HIS A 333 -20.42 -13.44 -11.26
C HIS A 333 -19.53 -12.23 -10.99
N ASP A 334 -18.21 -12.35 -11.17
CA ASP A 334 -17.22 -11.29 -10.91
C ASP A 334 -17.31 -10.74 -9.48
N VAL A 335 -17.25 -11.63 -8.48
CA VAL A 335 -17.33 -11.25 -7.06
C VAL A 335 -16.14 -11.79 -6.27
N GLY A 336 -15.78 -11.10 -5.20
CA GLY A 336 -14.72 -11.54 -4.29
C GLY A 336 -15.19 -12.58 -3.26
N LEU A 337 -14.24 -13.38 -2.77
CA LEU A 337 -14.39 -14.34 -1.68
C LEU A 337 -13.42 -14.01 -0.54
N THR A 338 -13.80 -14.36 0.68
CA THR A 338 -12.88 -14.48 1.81
C THR A 338 -12.77 -15.94 2.24
N VAL A 339 -11.68 -16.30 2.92
CA VAL A 339 -11.46 -17.67 3.40
C VAL A 339 -11.29 -17.66 4.91
N ILE A 340 -12.01 -18.55 5.59
CA ILE A 340 -11.91 -18.79 7.03
C ILE A 340 -11.17 -20.11 7.24
N GLY A 341 -9.93 -20.02 7.73
CA GLY A 341 -9.20 -21.16 8.31
C GLY A 341 -9.49 -21.24 9.81
N GLY A 342 -8.50 -20.87 10.64
CA GLY A 342 -8.67 -20.81 12.11
C GLY A 342 -9.42 -19.58 12.65
N GLY A 343 -9.90 -18.67 11.78
CA GLY A 343 -10.71 -17.51 12.20
C GLY A 343 -9.98 -16.43 13.03
N HIS A 344 -8.65 -16.35 12.95
CA HIS A 344 -7.85 -15.37 13.71
C HIS A 344 -7.51 -14.09 12.92
N SER A 345 -7.59 -14.10 11.59
CA SER A 345 -7.27 -12.95 10.76
C SER A 345 -8.40 -11.91 10.76
N GLY A 346 -8.05 -10.63 10.68
CA GLY A 346 -9.02 -9.56 10.40
C GLY A 346 -9.64 -9.65 9.00
N HIS A 347 -8.96 -10.33 8.07
CA HIS A 347 -9.36 -10.43 6.65
C HIS A 347 -10.38 -11.54 6.36
N CYS A 348 -10.67 -12.42 7.33
CA CYS A 348 -11.49 -13.61 7.06
C CYS A 348 -12.98 -13.34 6.87
N LEU A 349 -13.47 -12.18 7.33
CA LEU A 349 -14.85 -11.73 7.18
C LEU A 349 -14.88 -10.29 6.68
N TRP A 350 -15.73 -10.02 5.70
CA TRP A 350 -15.94 -8.69 5.14
C TRP A 350 -17.44 -8.43 4.92
N PRO A 351 -17.91 -7.17 5.05
CA PRO A 351 -19.33 -6.85 4.88
C PRO A 351 -19.83 -7.18 3.46
N ASN A 352 -20.91 -7.94 3.36
CA ASN A 352 -21.56 -8.34 2.11
C ASN A 352 -20.67 -9.14 1.13
N VAL A 353 -19.58 -9.74 1.62
CA VAL A 353 -18.72 -10.67 0.87
C VAL A 353 -19.04 -12.11 1.28
N VAL A 354 -18.92 -13.07 0.38
CA VAL A 354 -19.08 -14.50 0.72
C VAL A 354 -17.81 -15.03 1.37
N ALA A 355 -17.96 -15.66 2.55
CA ALA A 355 -16.86 -16.28 3.27
C ALA A 355 -16.90 -17.80 3.13
N VAL A 356 -15.78 -18.40 2.73
CA VAL A 356 -15.59 -19.84 2.58
C VAL A 356 -14.97 -20.41 3.85
N ASP A 357 -15.77 -21.13 4.64
CA ASP A 357 -15.37 -21.76 5.90
C ASP A 357 -14.75 -23.15 5.66
N MET A 358 -13.44 -23.23 5.83
CA MET A 358 -12.65 -24.45 5.63
C MET A 358 -12.64 -25.38 6.85
N SER A 359 -13.42 -25.10 7.90
CA SER A 359 -13.44 -25.90 9.14
C SER A 359 -13.93 -27.33 8.99
N ALA A 360 -14.47 -27.74 7.85
CA ALA A 360 -14.77 -29.15 7.57
C ALA A 360 -13.55 -29.94 7.04
N PHE A 361 -12.50 -29.24 6.57
CA PHE A 361 -11.23 -29.81 6.17
C PHE A 361 -10.27 -29.78 7.37
N ASP A 362 -10.52 -30.64 8.36
CA ASP A 362 -9.88 -30.63 9.67
C ASP A 362 -8.99 -31.86 9.96
N GLN A 363 -8.64 -32.64 8.93
CA GLN A 363 -7.85 -33.86 9.06
C GLN A 363 -6.33 -33.62 9.01
N VAL A 364 -5.61 -34.39 9.82
CA VAL A 364 -4.14 -34.42 9.86
C VAL A 364 -3.68 -35.85 9.62
N HIS A 365 -2.76 -36.10 8.68
CA HIS A 365 -2.24 -37.42 8.35
C HIS A 365 -0.72 -37.45 8.45
N ILE A 366 -0.17 -38.54 9.00
CA ILE A 366 1.28 -38.77 9.08
C ILE A 366 1.63 -39.85 8.07
N VAL A 367 2.56 -39.56 7.16
CA VAL A 367 2.92 -40.41 6.03
C VAL A 367 4.43 -40.64 6.01
N THR A 368 4.86 -41.85 5.63
CA THR A 368 6.28 -42.13 5.43
C THR A 368 6.71 -41.74 4.02
N ALA A 369 7.86 -41.08 3.89
CA ALA A 369 8.36 -40.55 2.61
C ALA A 369 8.82 -41.62 1.59
N ARG A 370 8.61 -42.92 1.87
CA ARG A 370 9.26 -44.04 1.18
C ARG A 370 8.71 -44.35 -0.23
N GLU A 371 7.50 -43.90 -0.57
CA GLU A 371 6.83 -44.36 -1.80
C GLU A 371 7.04 -43.47 -3.05
N ASP A 372 7.59 -42.26 -2.91
CA ASP A 372 7.72 -41.30 -4.03
C ASP A 372 9.19 -40.90 -4.34
N ALA A 373 10.18 -41.54 -3.72
CA ALA A 373 11.59 -41.19 -3.91
C ALA A 373 12.21 -41.95 -5.10
N GLY A 374 12.24 -41.30 -6.27
CA GLY A 374 13.23 -41.62 -7.29
C GLY A 374 14.63 -41.36 -6.72
N SER A 375 15.39 -42.42 -6.45
CA SER A 375 16.85 -42.47 -6.22
C SER A 375 17.50 -41.44 -5.25
N GLY A 376 16.76 -40.78 -4.35
CA GLY A 376 17.28 -39.74 -3.45
C GLY A 376 16.99 -39.99 -1.96
N SER A 377 18.05 -40.05 -1.16
CA SER A 377 18.23 -40.43 0.26
C SER A 377 17.36 -39.79 1.38
N ASP A 378 16.23 -39.10 1.14
CA ASP A 378 15.52 -38.39 2.23
C ASP A 378 14.41 -39.26 2.86
N SER A 379 14.80 -40.23 3.70
CA SER A 379 13.90 -41.05 4.52
C SER A 379 13.34 -40.23 5.70
N GLY A 380 12.30 -39.42 5.44
CA GLY A 380 11.61 -38.61 6.45
C GLY A 380 10.13 -38.96 6.65
N PHE A 381 9.49 -38.32 7.63
CA PHE A 381 8.03 -38.30 7.78
C PHE A 381 7.46 -37.02 7.19
N LEU A 382 6.29 -37.13 6.56
CA LEU A 382 5.51 -36.01 6.06
C LEU A 382 4.22 -35.90 6.87
N VAL A 383 3.76 -34.68 7.10
CA VAL A 383 2.46 -34.42 7.75
C VAL A 383 1.59 -33.69 6.75
N VAL A 384 0.50 -34.32 6.31
CA VAL A 384 -0.53 -33.67 5.50
C VAL A 384 -1.56 -33.08 6.44
N ALA A 385 -1.71 -31.77 6.46
CA ALA A 385 -2.67 -31.06 7.28
C ALA A 385 -3.65 -30.30 6.39
N GLU A 386 -4.93 -30.50 6.61
CA GLU A 386 -5.98 -29.79 5.92
C GLU A 386 -6.13 -28.33 6.42
N ALA A 387 -6.70 -27.45 5.59
CA ALA A 387 -6.68 -26.00 5.82
C ALA A 387 -7.53 -25.53 7.02
N GLY A 388 -8.47 -26.35 7.50
CA GLY A 388 -9.25 -26.13 8.71
C GLY A 388 -8.52 -26.54 10.01
N CYS A 389 -7.42 -27.28 9.93
CA CYS A 389 -6.66 -27.70 11.11
C CYS A 389 -6.06 -26.52 11.87
N LYS A 390 -6.09 -26.60 13.20
CA LYS A 390 -5.42 -25.66 14.09
C LYS A 390 -4.06 -26.19 14.51
N SER A 391 -3.15 -25.31 14.92
CA SER A 391 -1.81 -25.67 15.40
C SER A 391 -1.87 -26.74 16.48
N GLY A 392 -2.81 -26.61 17.44
CA GLY A 392 -2.96 -27.58 18.52
C GLY A 392 -3.36 -28.98 18.04
N ASP A 393 -4.15 -29.09 16.95
CA ASP A 393 -4.58 -30.37 16.41
C ASP A 393 -3.41 -31.10 15.74
N ILE A 394 -2.60 -30.35 14.98
CA ILE A 394 -1.40 -30.88 14.33
C ILE A 394 -0.35 -31.26 15.37
N VAL A 395 -0.07 -30.40 16.35
CA VAL A 395 0.92 -30.66 17.41
C VAL A 395 0.51 -31.88 18.25
N ARG A 396 -0.73 -31.96 18.72
CA ARG A 396 -1.20 -33.13 19.50
C ARG A 396 -1.03 -34.43 18.73
N LYS A 397 -1.41 -34.47 17.44
CA LYS A 397 -1.30 -35.69 16.62
C LYS A 397 0.14 -36.08 16.31
N THR A 398 0.99 -35.09 16.00
CA THR A 398 2.41 -35.35 15.68
C THR A 398 3.21 -35.75 16.91
N MET A 399 3.00 -35.07 18.05
CA MET A 399 3.68 -35.39 19.31
C MET A 399 3.37 -36.81 19.78
N ALA A 400 2.13 -37.27 19.63
CA ALA A 400 1.74 -38.66 19.92
C ALA A 400 2.48 -39.71 19.08
N ALA A 401 3.01 -39.31 17.91
CA ALA A 401 3.84 -40.14 17.04
C ALA A 401 5.35 -39.90 17.23
N GLY A 402 5.78 -39.11 18.22
CA GLY A 402 7.18 -38.73 18.42
C GLY A 402 7.71 -37.75 17.37
N LEU A 403 6.82 -37.03 16.69
CA LEU A 403 7.13 -36.07 15.64
C LEU A 403 6.66 -34.65 16.02
N THR A 404 7.12 -33.66 15.28
CA THR A 404 6.63 -32.28 15.36
C THR A 404 6.69 -31.58 14.00
N VAL A 405 5.99 -30.46 13.88
CA VAL A 405 6.08 -29.51 12.77
C VAL A 405 6.29 -28.12 13.36
N PRO A 406 7.20 -27.28 12.83
CA PRO A 406 7.31 -25.89 13.26
C PRO A 406 5.98 -25.14 13.03
N LEU A 407 5.30 -24.75 14.11
CA LEU A 407 3.98 -24.11 14.10
C LEU A 407 3.97 -22.94 15.10
N GLY A 408 2.91 -22.15 15.08
CA GLY A 408 2.75 -21.03 16.01
C GLY A 408 2.49 -21.46 17.44
N ALA A 409 2.80 -20.56 18.37
CA ALA A 409 2.67 -20.75 19.83
C ALA A 409 1.21 -20.95 20.31
N ARG A 410 0.22 -20.39 19.62
CA ARG A 410 -1.18 -20.43 20.07
C ARG A 410 -1.92 -21.63 19.47
N PRO A 411 -2.53 -22.53 20.28
CA PRO A 411 -3.12 -23.77 19.80
C PRO A 411 -4.37 -23.60 18.93
N SER A 412 -5.11 -22.49 19.10
CA SER A 412 -6.35 -22.22 18.34
C SER A 412 -6.13 -21.64 16.95
N VAL A 413 -4.91 -21.23 16.61
CA VAL A 413 -4.58 -20.57 15.34
C VAL A 413 -4.53 -21.61 14.21
N GLY A 414 -5.05 -21.26 13.02
CA GLY A 414 -5.13 -22.16 11.86
C GLY A 414 -4.27 -21.74 10.67
N SER A 415 -4.65 -22.21 9.48
CA SER A 415 -3.89 -22.12 8.22
C SER A 415 -3.37 -20.76 7.79
N GLY A 416 -4.12 -19.68 8.07
CA GLY A 416 -3.65 -18.33 7.79
C GLY A 416 -2.27 -18.03 8.36
N LEU A 417 -1.92 -18.59 9.52
CA LEU A 417 -0.60 -18.39 10.13
C LEU A 417 0.52 -19.07 9.33
N TRP A 418 0.41 -20.37 9.10
CA TRP A 418 1.51 -21.13 8.49
C TRP A 418 1.65 -20.91 6.98
N LEU A 419 0.63 -20.33 6.32
CA LEU A 419 0.73 -19.80 4.96
C LEU A 419 1.34 -18.38 4.89
N GLN A 420 1.45 -17.66 6.02
CA GLN A 420 1.98 -16.28 6.09
C GLN A 420 3.34 -16.18 6.79
N GLY A 421 4.06 -17.30 6.92
CA GLY A 421 5.29 -17.40 7.71
C GLY A 421 5.10 -18.40 8.83
N GLY A 422 4.56 -17.94 9.97
CA GLY A 422 4.33 -18.77 11.15
C GLY A 422 5.53 -18.73 12.09
N ILE A 423 5.46 -17.80 13.06
CA ILE A 423 6.44 -17.62 14.12
C ILE A 423 5.97 -18.41 15.35
N GLY A 424 6.86 -19.22 15.91
CA GLY A 424 6.63 -19.98 17.13
C GLY A 424 7.93 -20.51 17.72
N HIS A 425 7.84 -21.32 18.78
CA HIS A 425 9.00 -21.70 19.61
C HIS A 425 10.10 -22.49 18.87
N LEU A 426 9.75 -23.15 17.75
CA LEU A 426 10.71 -23.89 16.92
C LEU A 426 11.33 -23.05 15.80
N ALA A 427 10.96 -21.77 15.67
CA ALA A 427 11.41 -20.92 14.55
C ALA A 427 12.94 -20.82 14.48
N ARG A 428 13.62 -20.62 15.62
CA ARG A 428 15.08 -20.55 15.69
C ARG A 428 15.77 -21.87 15.35
N LEU A 429 15.14 -23.01 15.66
CA LEU A 429 15.72 -24.33 15.42
C LEU A 429 15.47 -24.84 13.99
N HIS A 430 14.30 -24.59 13.43
CA HIS A 430 13.84 -25.23 12.19
C HIS A 430 13.34 -24.29 11.10
N GLY A 431 13.28 -22.99 11.35
CA GLY A 431 12.72 -21.99 10.45
C GLY A 431 11.24 -21.76 10.73
N LEU A 432 10.63 -20.86 9.97
CA LEU A 432 9.21 -20.54 10.09
C LEU A 432 8.34 -21.74 9.70
N SER A 433 7.05 -21.74 10.08
CA SER A 433 6.13 -22.81 9.66
C SER A 433 6.11 -23.02 8.15
N CYS A 434 6.14 -21.92 7.40
CA CYS A 434 6.10 -21.93 5.95
C CYS A 434 7.34 -22.59 5.35
N ASP A 435 8.49 -22.55 6.03
CA ASP A 435 9.74 -23.18 5.55
C ASP A 435 9.63 -24.70 5.55
N ALA A 436 8.78 -25.27 6.40
CA ALA A 436 8.49 -26.69 6.45
C ALA A 436 7.50 -27.16 5.38
N ILE A 437 6.82 -26.26 4.65
CA ILE A 437 5.89 -26.63 3.57
C ILE A 437 6.68 -27.12 2.37
N VAL A 438 6.36 -28.33 1.92
CA VAL A 438 6.98 -28.99 0.75
C VAL A 438 5.99 -29.30 -0.37
N GLY A 439 4.68 -29.17 -0.11
CA GLY A 439 3.65 -29.33 -1.13
C GLY A 439 2.27 -28.90 -0.64
N ALA A 440 1.32 -28.77 -1.56
CA ALA A 440 -0.05 -28.34 -1.29
C ALA A 440 -1.04 -28.87 -2.33
N VAL A 441 -2.31 -28.95 -1.92
CA VAL A 441 -3.48 -29.12 -2.80
C VAL A 441 -4.31 -27.86 -2.70
N VAL A 442 -4.59 -27.23 -3.83
CA VAL A 442 -5.20 -25.88 -3.89
C VAL A 442 -6.23 -25.80 -5.00
N VAL A 443 -7.34 -25.11 -4.79
CA VAL A 443 -8.25 -24.73 -5.87
C VAL A 443 -7.79 -23.40 -6.48
N SER A 444 -7.46 -23.43 -7.76
CA SER A 444 -7.06 -22.26 -8.56
C SER A 444 -8.21 -21.27 -8.66
N VAL A 445 -7.98 -20.02 -8.28
CA VAL A 445 -8.96 -18.94 -8.46
C VAL A 445 -8.96 -18.32 -9.85
N THR A 446 -8.10 -18.80 -10.76
CA THR A 446 -8.15 -18.45 -12.18
C THR A 446 -9.12 -19.33 -12.96
N SER A 447 -9.28 -20.59 -12.54
CA SER A 447 -9.92 -21.64 -13.37
C SER A 447 -10.90 -22.54 -12.61
N GLY A 448 -10.94 -22.49 -11.27
CA GLY A 448 -11.69 -23.44 -10.46
C GLY A 448 -11.12 -24.86 -10.45
N ARG A 449 -9.95 -25.11 -11.09
CA ARG A 449 -9.32 -26.43 -11.13
C ARG A 449 -8.57 -26.73 -9.84
N VAL A 450 -8.50 -28.02 -9.49
CA VAL A 450 -7.67 -28.51 -8.39
C VAL A 450 -6.22 -28.60 -8.88
N LEU A 451 -5.32 -27.96 -8.16
CA LEU A 451 -3.89 -27.96 -8.41
C LEU A 451 -3.18 -28.84 -7.37
N ARG A 452 -2.21 -29.60 -7.84
CA ARG A 452 -1.23 -30.31 -7.02
C ARG A 452 0.11 -29.59 -7.19
N ILE A 453 0.66 -29.10 -6.09
CA ILE A 453 1.87 -28.29 -6.07
C ILE A 453 2.89 -28.88 -5.10
N GLY A 454 4.13 -28.98 -5.52
CA GLY A 454 5.23 -29.60 -4.81
C GLY A 454 4.99 -31.09 -4.47
N ARG A 455 5.58 -31.50 -3.35
CA ARG A 455 5.57 -32.87 -2.86
C ARG A 455 4.29 -33.18 -2.10
N VAL A 456 3.28 -33.70 -2.81
CA VAL A 456 2.05 -34.27 -2.23
C VAL A 456 2.11 -35.80 -2.28
N PRO A 457 1.96 -36.51 -1.14
CA PRO A 457 2.00 -37.98 -1.10
C PRO A 457 0.94 -38.62 -1.99
N SER A 458 1.29 -39.71 -2.67
CA SER A 458 0.41 -40.46 -3.61
C SER A 458 -1.01 -40.67 -3.10
N GLN A 459 -1.18 -41.15 -1.87
CA GLN A 459 -2.47 -41.44 -1.22
C GLN A 459 -3.34 -40.20 -0.94
N HIS A 460 -2.77 -38.99 -1.02
CA HIS A 460 -3.48 -37.72 -0.79
C HIS A 460 -3.56 -36.86 -2.08
N ARG A 461 -3.27 -37.43 -3.25
CA ARG A 461 -3.43 -36.75 -4.54
C ARG A 461 -4.89 -36.87 -5.00
N PRO A 462 -5.62 -35.76 -5.18
CA PRO A 462 -6.94 -35.84 -5.80
C PRO A 462 -6.83 -36.32 -7.25
N ALA A 463 -7.77 -37.15 -7.71
CA ALA A 463 -7.71 -37.78 -9.03
C ALA A 463 -7.68 -36.75 -10.19
N ASP A 464 -8.44 -35.66 -10.06
CA ASP A 464 -8.57 -34.62 -11.07
C ASP A 464 -7.56 -33.46 -10.89
N ALA A 465 -6.60 -33.60 -9.96
CA ALA A 465 -5.63 -32.55 -9.69
C ALA A 465 -4.55 -32.48 -10.78
N VAL A 466 -4.24 -31.27 -11.24
CA VAL A 466 -3.21 -31.02 -12.25
C VAL A 466 -2.00 -30.31 -11.69
N ILE A 467 -0.85 -30.53 -12.31
CA ILE A 467 0.38 -29.80 -12.01
C ILE A 467 0.40 -28.56 -12.90
N PRO A 468 0.50 -27.34 -12.34
CA PRO A 468 0.61 -26.12 -13.13
C PRO A 468 2.05 -25.92 -13.65
N ASP A 469 2.21 -25.26 -14.81
CA ASP A 469 3.54 -24.98 -15.39
C ASP A 469 4.41 -24.08 -14.49
N ASN A 470 3.79 -23.24 -13.67
CA ASN A 470 4.43 -22.34 -12.71
C ASN A 470 4.37 -22.89 -11.26
N GLU A 471 4.42 -24.20 -11.09
CA GLU A 471 4.36 -24.88 -9.78
C GLU A 471 5.34 -24.31 -8.74
N ASP A 472 6.58 -24.04 -9.15
CA ASP A 472 7.61 -23.52 -8.25
C ASP A 472 7.27 -22.12 -7.72
N ASP A 473 6.72 -21.24 -8.57
CA ASP A 473 6.27 -19.91 -8.18
C ASP A 473 5.09 -19.98 -7.19
N LEU A 474 4.15 -20.88 -7.42
CA LEU A 474 2.99 -21.06 -6.55
C LEU A 474 3.39 -21.68 -5.20
N LEU A 475 4.30 -22.66 -5.19
CA LEU A 475 4.85 -23.22 -3.95
C LEU A 475 5.59 -22.13 -3.17
N TRP A 476 6.44 -21.35 -3.84
CA TRP A 476 7.14 -20.20 -3.26
C TRP A 476 6.16 -19.18 -2.64
N ALA A 477 5.07 -18.88 -3.35
CA ALA A 477 4.05 -17.93 -2.91
C ALA A 477 3.29 -18.41 -1.66
N MET A 478 2.91 -19.69 -1.61
CA MET A 478 2.25 -20.28 -0.44
C MET A 478 3.12 -20.26 0.82
N LYS A 479 4.44 -20.16 0.64
CA LYS A 479 5.41 -20.07 1.74
C LYS A 479 5.57 -18.64 2.28
N GLY A 480 4.47 -17.89 2.44
CA GLY A 480 4.50 -16.56 3.07
C GLY A 480 3.41 -15.58 2.63
N ALA A 481 2.73 -15.80 1.51
CA ALA A 481 1.74 -14.85 1.01
C ALA A 481 0.30 -15.09 1.46
N GLY A 482 0.07 -16.09 2.32
CA GLY A 482 -1.25 -16.39 2.86
C GLY A 482 -2.22 -16.89 1.80
N THR A 483 -3.46 -16.39 1.87
CA THR A 483 -4.58 -16.81 1.01
C THR A 483 -4.61 -16.06 -0.34
N ASN A 484 -3.49 -15.50 -0.81
CA ASN A 484 -3.47 -14.66 -2.01
C ASN A 484 -3.58 -15.44 -3.33
N PHE A 485 -3.23 -16.72 -3.37
CA PHE A 485 -2.95 -17.46 -4.61
C PHE A 485 -3.83 -18.71 -4.83
N GLY A 486 -4.94 -18.81 -4.10
CA GLY A 486 -5.91 -19.91 -4.25
C GLY A 486 -6.53 -20.31 -2.92
N VAL A 487 -7.56 -21.15 -2.98
CA VAL A 487 -8.18 -21.72 -1.78
C VAL A 487 -7.45 -23.03 -1.45
N VAL A 488 -6.60 -23.00 -0.43
CA VAL A 488 -5.81 -24.15 0.00
C VAL A 488 -6.74 -25.19 0.63
N ILE A 489 -6.65 -26.44 0.15
CA ILE A 489 -7.36 -27.60 0.72
C ILE A 489 -6.50 -28.23 1.82
N SER A 490 -5.23 -28.50 1.51
CA SER A 490 -4.26 -29.10 2.43
C SER A 490 -2.84 -28.72 2.08
N VAL A 491 -1.94 -28.75 3.07
CA VAL A 491 -0.49 -28.69 2.84
C VAL A 491 0.21 -29.93 3.34
N THR A 492 1.35 -30.21 2.76
CA THR A 492 2.29 -31.23 3.21
C THR A 492 3.49 -30.54 3.86
N PHE A 493 3.70 -30.85 5.14
CA PHE A 493 4.85 -30.41 5.91
C PHE A 493 5.93 -31.49 5.98
N LYS A 494 7.20 -31.08 5.97
CA LYS A 494 8.32 -31.91 6.41
C LYS A 494 8.31 -31.98 7.94
N ALA A 495 8.12 -33.19 8.50
CA ALA A 495 8.11 -33.41 9.94
C ALA A 495 9.53 -33.49 10.52
N ARG A 496 9.65 -33.22 11.82
CA ARG A 496 10.88 -33.30 12.61
C ARG A 496 10.65 -34.22 13.82
N THR A 497 11.72 -34.67 14.46
CA THR A 497 11.63 -35.39 15.73
C THR A 497 11.06 -34.48 16.81
N ALA A 498 10.10 -34.98 17.61
CA ALA A 498 9.52 -34.23 18.72
C ALA A 498 10.59 -33.88 19.78
N PRO A 499 10.76 -32.61 20.14
CA PRO A 499 11.60 -32.22 21.27
C PRO A 499 10.82 -32.21 22.59
N VAL A 500 11.57 -32.25 23.68
CA VAL A 500 11.15 -31.85 25.03
C VAL A 500 11.67 -30.44 25.28
N TYR A 501 10.90 -29.63 26.00
CA TYR A 501 11.21 -28.23 26.30
C TYR A 501 11.48 -28.02 27.79
N SER A 502 12.51 -27.26 28.10
CA SER A 502 12.74 -26.66 29.41
C SER A 502 12.34 -25.19 29.35
N VAL A 503 11.38 -24.78 30.18
CA VAL A 503 10.86 -23.41 30.25
C VAL A 503 11.25 -22.77 31.57
N ARG A 504 11.92 -21.61 31.51
CA ARG A 504 12.35 -20.80 32.67
C ARG A 504 11.82 -19.39 32.55
N ASN A 505 11.29 -18.84 33.65
CA ASN A 505 10.72 -17.50 33.67
C ASN A 505 11.39 -16.59 34.72
N TRP A 506 11.49 -15.30 34.41
CA TRP A 506 11.92 -14.23 35.31
C TRP A 506 11.00 -13.02 35.16
N ALA A 507 10.69 -12.32 36.25
CA ALA A 507 9.93 -11.08 36.24
C ALA A 507 10.62 -10.02 37.10
N VAL A 508 11.30 -9.07 36.43
CA VAL A 508 12.13 -8.06 37.10
C VAL A 508 11.44 -6.69 37.07
N PRO A 509 11.30 -5.99 38.22
CA PRO A 509 10.79 -4.63 38.25
C PRO A 509 11.81 -3.65 37.66
N LEU A 510 11.33 -2.66 36.91
CA LEU A 510 12.13 -1.56 36.37
C LEU A 510 11.76 -0.28 37.12
N SER A 511 12.71 0.30 37.88
CA SER A 511 12.42 1.43 38.77
C SER A 511 12.34 2.78 38.05
N ASN A 512 13.04 2.95 36.93
CA ASN A 512 13.07 4.17 36.12
C ASN A 512 13.59 3.89 34.69
N ASN A 513 13.53 4.91 33.83
CA ASN A 513 13.94 4.79 32.42
C ASN A 513 15.42 4.46 32.21
N LEU A 514 16.30 4.89 33.13
CA LEU A 514 17.73 4.56 33.04
C LEU A 514 17.97 3.08 33.32
N GLU A 515 17.28 2.52 34.32
CA GLU A 515 17.33 1.08 34.61
C GLU A 515 16.70 0.28 33.47
N ALA A 516 15.57 0.72 32.91
CA ALA A 516 14.93 0.07 31.76
C ALA A 516 15.88 0.00 30.56
N ARG A 517 16.56 1.11 30.22
CA ARG A 517 17.59 1.15 29.17
C ARG A 517 18.73 0.18 29.43
N ARG A 518 19.27 0.18 30.66
CA ARG A 518 20.37 -0.70 31.02
C ARG A 518 19.96 -2.18 30.90
N ARG A 519 18.84 -2.56 31.51
CA ARG A 519 18.36 -3.95 31.54
C ARG A 519 17.99 -4.48 30.15
N LEU A 520 17.35 -3.66 29.32
CA LEU A 520 17.04 -4.03 27.93
C LEU A 520 18.30 -4.10 27.07
N GLY A 521 19.28 -3.22 27.30
CA GLY A 521 20.58 -3.28 26.63
C GLY A 521 21.36 -4.54 27.00
N ASP A 522 21.49 -4.83 28.30
CA ASP A 522 22.16 -6.03 28.79
C ASP A 522 21.45 -7.31 28.26
N PHE A 523 20.11 -7.30 28.23
CA PHE A 523 19.32 -8.40 27.67
C PHE A 523 19.60 -8.61 26.17
N ASP A 524 19.56 -7.54 25.37
CA ASP A 524 19.83 -7.56 23.93
C ASP A 524 21.25 -8.10 23.63
N GLU A 525 22.25 -7.64 24.39
CA GLU A 525 23.63 -8.07 24.25
C GLU A 525 23.82 -9.55 24.56
N VAL A 526 23.25 -10.04 25.67
CA VAL A 526 23.32 -11.47 26.03
C VAL A 526 22.57 -12.34 25.01
N VAL A 527 21.40 -11.89 24.56
CA VAL A 527 20.63 -12.56 23.51
C VAL A 527 21.45 -12.69 22.23
N ALA A 528 22.08 -11.60 21.78
CA ALA A 528 22.86 -11.57 20.55
C ALA A 528 24.15 -12.39 20.62
N SER A 529 24.82 -12.44 21.78
CA SER A 529 26.14 -13.05 21.92
C SER A 529 26.15 -14.47 22.47
N GLU A 530 25.18 -14.86 23.31
CA GLU A 530 25.25 -16.11 24.09
C GLU A 530 24.12 -17.11 23.81
N SER A 531 23.09 -16.77 23.02
CA SER A 531 21.92 -17.66 22.84
C SER A 531 22.14 -18.78 21.81
N PRO A 532 22.13 -20.07 22.22
CA PRO A 532 22.20 -21.18 21.28
C PRO A 532 20.99 -21.25 20.35
N ARG A 533 21.13 -21.98 19.24
CA ARG A 533 20.05 -22.19 18.26
C ARG A 533 18.87 -23.00 18.81
N THR A 534 19.14 -23.89 19.76
CA THR A 534 18.15 -24.73 20.45
C THR A 534 17.35 -23.97 21.49
N CYS A 535 17.70 -22.71 21.77
CA CYS A 535 17.08 -21.86 22.76
C CYS A 535 16.39 -20.65 22.11
N SER A 536 15.24 -20.25 22.62
CA SER A 536 14.61 -18.94 22.41
C SER A 536 14.46 -18.20 23.74
N VAL A 537 14.65 -16.89 23.73
CA VAL A 537 14.57 -16.03 24.91
C VAL A 537 13.67 -14.83 24.60
N ASP A 538 12.42 -14.93 25.00
CA ASP A 538 11.40 -13.91 24.72
C ASP A 538 11.29 -12.92 25.88
N ALA A 539 11.08 -11.65 25.57
CA ALA A 539 10.92 -10.58 26.57
C ALA A 539 9.54 -9.93 26.50
N TYR A 540 9.06 -9.47 27.66
CA TYR A 540 7.74 -8.89 27.85
C TYR A 540 7.87 -7.60 28.65
N LEU A 541 7.41 -6.50 28.07
CA LEU A 541 7.30 -5.23 28.76
C LEU A 541 5.83 -4.96 29.08
N TYR A 542 5.52 -4.92 30.38
CA TYR A 542 4.15 -4.79 30.87
C TYR A 542 4.12 -4.05 32.20
N TRP A 543 2.92 -3.74 32.66
CA TRP A 543 2.72 -3.02 33.90
C TRP A 543 1.98 -3.88 34.92
N GLU A 544 2.52 -3.97 36.13
CA GLU A 544 1.90 -4.72 37.21
C GLU A 544 2.20 -4.06 38.56
N ARG A 545 1.16 -3.90 39.40
CA ARG A 545 1.26 -3.31 40.76
C ARG A 545 2.00 -1.97 40.76
N ASP A 546 1.57 -1.07 39.88
CA ASP A 546 2.11 0.30 39.73
C ASP A 546 3.59 0.40 39.36
N LYS A 547 4.15 -0.64 38.75
CA LYS A 547 5.54 -0.67 38.28
C LYS A 547 5.64 -1.25 36.87
N LEU A 548 6.56 -0.68 36.09
CA LEU A 548 7.03 -1.27 34.84
C LEU A 548 7.79 -2.56 35.15
N ARG A 549 7.55 -3.62 34.39
CA ARG A 549 8.26 -4.89 34.52
C ARG A 549 8.82 -5.38 33.20
N LEU A 550 9.96 -6.06 33.32
CA LEU A 550 10.56 -6.88 32.28
C LEU A 550 10.37 -8.34 32.67
N GLY A 551 9.44 -9.01 31.98
CA GLY A 551 9.32 -10.46 32.04
C GLY A 551 10.20 -11.10 30.98
N VAL A 552 10.83 -12.23 31.29
CA VAL A 552 11.68 -12.99 30.36
C VAL A 552 11.32 -14.47 30.45
N THR A 553 11.13 -15.10 29.28
CA THR A 553 10.90 -16.54 29.18
C THR A 553 11.98 -17.15 28.30
N MET A 554 12.75 -18.07 28.87
CA MET A 554 13.75 -18.87 28.15
C MET A 554 13.18 -20.28 27.89
N ILE A 555 13.17 -20.68 26.62
CA ILE A 555 12.68 -21.99 26.17
C ILE A 555 13.84 -22.71 25.49
N GLU A 556 14.30 -23.81 26.08
CA GLU A 556 15.34 -24.66 25.52
C GLU A 556 14.72 -25.97 25.01
N SER A 557 15.04 -26.34 23.77
CA SER A 557 14.55 -27.54 23.11
C SER A 557 15.62 -28.63 23.04
N SER A 558 15.26 -29.86 23.39
CA SER A 558 16.14 -31.03 23.31
C SER A 558 15.45 -32.22 22.66
N THR A 559 16.15 -32.92 21.78
CA THR A 559 15.66 -34.14 21.10
C THR A 559 16.25 -35.43 21.68
N THR A 560 17.26 -35.33 22.54
CA THR A 560 17.80 -36.45 23.30
C THR A 560 16.94 -36.71 24.54
N LYS A 561 16.68 -37.98 24.88
CA LYS A 561 16.12 -38.36 26.19
C LYS A 561 17.15 -38.01 27.28
N ILE A 562 17.18 -36.75 27.69
CA ILE A 562 18.01 -36.29 28.80
C ILE A 562 17.38 -36.84 30.08
N GLY A 563 18.18 -37.51 30.91
CA GLY A 563 17.76 -37.85 32.26
C GLY A 563 17.48 -36.56 33.03
N LEU A 564 16.26 -36.44 33.57
CA LEU A 564 15.63 -35.24 34.13
C LEU A 564 16.49 -34.41 35.11
N GLY A 565 17.60 -34.94 35.63
CA GLY A 565 18.42 -34.31 36.69
C GLY A 565 19.77 -33.69 36.27
N THR A 566 20.13 -33.55 34.99
CA THR A 566 21.46 -32.98 34.59
C THR A 566 21.45 -31.50 34.19
N LEU A 567 20.29 -30.90 33.85
CA LEU A 567 20.19 -29.48 33.48
C LEU A 567 19.83 -28.54 34.65
N GLU A 568 19.47 -29.07 35.82
CA GLU A 568 18.95 -28.27 36.94
C GLU A 568 20.00 -27.35 37.60
N ASN A 569 21.31 -27.64 37.45
CA ASN A 569 22.36 -27.04 38.29
C ASN A 569 23.38 -26.12 37.56
N THR A 570 23.20 -25.79 36.29
CA THR A 570 24.12 -24.87 35.57
C THR A 570 23.51 -23.47 35.47
N PRO A 571 24.19 -22.40 35.93
CA PRO A 571 23.67 -21.03 35.81
C PRO A 571 23.50 -20.66 34.34
N THR A 572 22.28 -20.32 33.92
CA THR A 572 22.01 -19.82 32.57
C THR A 572 22.49 -18.36 32.43
N PRO A 573 22.75 -17.88 31.20
CA PRO A 573 23.01 -16.46 30.97
C PRO A 573 21.96 -15.53 31.60
N MET A 574 20.68 -15.91 31.50
CA MET A 574 19.57 -15.16 32.10
C MET A 574 19.61 -15.22 33.63
N GLY A 575 19.97 -16.36 34.22
CA GLY A 575 20.15 -16.48 35.67
C GLY A 575 21.28 -15.58 36.20
N ARG A 576 22.34 -15.37 35.41
CA ARG A 576 23.41 -14.41 35.76
C ARG A 576 22.95 -12.95 35.67
N LEU A 577 22.08 -12.64 34.70
CA LEU A 577 21.60 -11.28 34.46
C LEU A 577 20.48 -10.84 35.43
N PHE A 578 19.54 -11.74 35.70
CA PHE A 578 18.31 -11.44 36.45
C PHE A 578 18.23 -12.10 37.84
N GLY A 579 19.14 -13.02 38.15
CA GLY A 579 19.12 -13.77 39.40
C GLY A 579 18.34 -15.09 39.29
N PRO A 580 17.86 -15.65 40.42
CA PRO A 580 17.16 -16.93 40.41
C PRO A 580 15.88 -16.85 39.57
N GLU A 581 15.57 -17.95 38.87
CA GLU A 581 14.31 -18.09 38.13
C GLU A 581 13.09 -18.13 39.06
N ASP A 582 11.98 -17.53 38.61
CA ASP A 582 10.71 -17.53 39.35
C ASP A 582 10.00 -18.88 39.22
N ASN A 583 10.15 -19.54 38.06
CA ASN A 583 9.53 -20.83 37.76
C ASN A 583 10.37 -21.61 36.73
N TYR A 584 10.40 -22.94 36.87
CA TYR A 584 11.06 -23.88 35.97
C TYR A 584 10.16 -25.10 35.73
N ASN A 585 9.91 -25.44 34.46
CA ASN A 585 9.13 -26.62 34.08
C ASN A 585 9.75 -27.33 32.87
N THR A 586 9.67 -28.66 32.86
CA THR A 586 9.98 -29.47 31.68
C THR A 586 8.69 -30.01 31.08
N VAL A 587 8.41 -29.68 29.83
CA VAL A 587 7.15 -30.00 29.15
C VAL A 587 7.39 -30.49 27.72
N ASP A 588 6.40 -31.18 27.16
CA ASP A 588 6.39 -31.50 25.74
C ASP A 588 5.76 -30.36 24.92
N GLY A 589 5.63 -30.54 23.60
CA GLY A 589 5.03 -29.51 22.73
C GLY A 589 3.57 -29.17 23.03
N VAL A 590 2.82 -30.06 23.71
CA VAL A 590 1.45 -29.79 24.14
C VAL A 590 1.45 -29.03 25.46
N GLY A 591 2.28 -29.43 26.41
CA GLY A 591 2.43 -28.73 27.69
C GLY A 591 2.99 -27.32 27.56
N LEU A 592 3.74 -27.04 26.50
CA LEU A 592 4.23 -25.69 26.18
C LEU A 592 3.09 -24.68 26.00
N PHE A 593 1.90 -25.11 25.54
CA PHE A 593 0.73 -24.24 25.43
C PHE A 593 0.24 -23.70 26.78
N GLU A 594 0.59 -24.31 27.91
CA GLU A 594 0.11 -23.90 29.23
C GLU A 594 1.23 -23.34 30.13
N THR A 595 2.48 -23.37 29.68
CA THR A 595 3.66 -23.13 30.55
C THR A 595 4.38 -21.81 30.28
N GLU A 596 4.27 -21.27 29.07
CA GLU A 596 4.87 -19.97 28.71
C GLU A 596 4.20 -18.83 29.49
N MET A 597 4.97 -17.85 29.98
CA MET A 597 4.46 -16.72 30.77
C MET A 597 3.35 -15.91 30.05
N TYR A 598 3.45 -15.78 28.72
CA TYR A 598 2.40 -15.24 27.85
C TYR A 598 1.07 -15.99 27.90
N MET A 599 1.13 -17.29 28.15
CA MET A 599 0.01 -18.22 28.18
C MET A 599 -0.51 -18.45 29.60
N SER A 600 0.37 -18.48 30.61
CA SER A 600 0.06 -18.85 31.99
C SER A 600 -0.25 -17.66 32.89
N ASP A 601 0.49 -16.56 32.76
CA ASP A 601 0.51 -15.49 33.77
C ASP A 601 -0.18 -14.22 33.25
N MET A 602 0.08 -13.85 32.00
CA MET A 602 -0.50 -12.64 31.41
C MET A 602 -2.01 -12.80 31.17
N HIS A 603 -2.79 -11.86 31.72
CA HIS A 603 -4.27 -11.82 31.65
C HIS A 603 -5.00 -13.01 32.31
N GLY A 604 -4.38 -13.64 33.31
CA GLY A 604 -4.99 -14.73 34.07
C GLY A 604 -4.99 -16.08 33.33
N GLY A 605 -4.13 -16.21 32.31
CA GLY A 605 -3.97 -17.42 31.51
C GLY A 605 -5.22 -17.84 30.72
N HIS A 606 -5.27 -19.10 30.28
CA HIS A 606 -6.40 -19.65 29.49
C HIS A 606 -7.77 -19.58 30.18
N GLY A 607 -7.82 -19.40 31.51
CA GLY A 607 -9.05 -19.40 32.31
C GLY A 607 -9.47 -18.07 32.95
N GLY A 608 -8.64 -17.02 32.94
CA GLY A 608 -8.75 -15.94 33.94
C GLY A 608 -9.37 -14.60 33.54
N GLY A 609 -9.73 -14.36 32.26
CA GLY A 609 -10.34 -13.07 31.89
C GLY A 609 -11.10 -13.10 30.58
N LYS A 610 -12.35 -12.61 30.59
CA LYS A 610 -13.05 -12.25 29.34
C LYS A 610 -12.43 -10.95 28.82
N THR A 611 -11.29 -11.03 28.16
CA THR A 611 -10.63 -9.89 27.51
C THR A 611 -10.85 -9.90 26.00
N SER A 612 -10.58 -8.75 25.39
CA SER A 612 -10.46 -8.54 23.96
C SER A 612 -9.10 -7.90 23.67
N SER A 613 -8.53 -8.19 22.50
CA SER A 613 -7.20 -7.74 22.14
C SER A 613 -7.11 -7.30 20.69
N PHE A 614 -6.24 -6.32 20.43
CA PHE A 614 -5.84 -5.88 19.10
C PHE A 614 -4.32 -5.78 19.06
N LYS A 615 -3.69 -6.21 17.96
CA LYS A 615 -2.22 -6.30 17.90
C LYS A 615 -1.65 -6.02 16.52
N ARG A 616 -0.42 -5.51 16.50
CA ARG A 616 0.43 -5.41 15.30
C ARG A 616 1.84 -5.83 15.64
N CYS A 617 2.53 -6.43 14.67
CA CYS A 617 3.87 -6.96 14.87
C CYS A 617 4.85 -6.34 13.89
N LEU A 618 5.96 -5.82 14.42
CA LEU A 618 7.06 -5.23 13.67
C LEU A 618 8.36 -5.99 13.95
N PHE A 619 9.22 -6.12 12.95
CA PHE A 619 10.51 -6.78 13.08
C PHE A 619 11.59 -5.77 13.43
N LEU A 620 12.18 -5.91 14.62
CA LEU A 620 13.17 -4.98 15.17
C LEU A 620 14.56 -5.61 15.22
N LYS A 621 15.58 -4.75 15.15
CA LYS A 621 16.98 -5.08 15.43
C LYS A 621 17.51 -4.24 16.56
N ARG A 622 18.44 -4.81 17.32
CA ARG A 622 19.16 -4.13 18.42
C ARG A 622 18.20 -3.38 19.33
N ILE A 623 17.31 -4.11 20.02
CA ILE A 623 16.28 -3.49 20.86
C ILE A 623 16.87 -2.66 22.01
N GLY A 624 18.15 -2.87 22.36
CA GLY A 624 18.90 -2.06 23.33
C GLY A 624 19.34 -0.69 22.81
N ALA A 625 19.15 -0.39 21.52
CA ALA A 625 19.45 0.93 20.96
C ALA A 625 18.56 2.01 21.61
N ALA A 626 19.15 3.14 22.01
CA ALA A 626 18.49 4.15 22.82
C ALA A 626 17.15 4.63 22.24
N ASN A 627 17.09 4.87 20.93
CA ASN A 627 15.88 5.29 20.23
C ASN A 627 14.78 4.22 20.24
N VAL A 628 15.12 2.93 20.18
CA VAL A 628 14.14 1.83 20.24
C VAL A 628 13.65 1.67 21.67
N VAL A 629 14.55 1.59 22.65
CA VAL A 629 14.17 1.44 24.07
C VAL A 629 13.26 2.58 24.51
N ASP A 630 13.57 3.82 24.13
CA ASP A 630 12.76 4.98 24.50
C ASP A 630 11.32 4.87 24.03
N ILE A 631 11.11 4.38 22.80
CA ILE A 631 9.78 4.14 22.26
C ILE A 631 9.10 2.98 23.02
N LEU A 632 9.81 1.87 23.27
CA LEU A 632 9.24 0.71 23.96
C LEU A 632 8.82 1.04 25.40
N VAL A 633 9.64 1.80 26.13
CA VAL A 633 9.34 2.22 27.50
C VAL A 633 8.21 3.24 27.53
N ALA A 634 8.27 4.28 26.70
CA ALA A 634 7.23 5.29 26.60
C ALA A 634 5.87 4.67 26.19
N ALA A 635 5.88 3.66 25.32
CA ALA A 635 4.68 2.93 24.92
C ALA A 635 4.00 2.26 26.13
N VAL A 636 4.75 1.58 27.00
CA VAL A 636 4.17 0.94 28.19
C VAL A 636 3.75 1.97 29.24
N GLU A 637 4.47 3.08 29.40
CA GLU A 637 4.09 4.18 30.29
C GLU A 637 2.75 4.83 29.87
N THR A 638 2.55 5.03 28.57
CA THR A 638 1.37 5.69 27.98
C THR A 638 0.22 4.74 27.67
N ARG A 639 0.31 3.47 28.11
CA ARG A 639 -0.70 2.45 27.82
C ARG A 639 -2.11 2.89 28.30
N PRO A 640 -3.16 2.63 27.52
CA PRO A 640 -4.53 3.01 27.89
C PRO A 640 -5.19 2.07 28.91
N SER A 641 -4.61 0.88 29.12
CA SER A 641 -5.09 -0.12 30.06
C SER A 641 -3.88 -0.85 30.67
N PRO A 642 -3.92 -1.22 31.96
CA PRO A 642 -2.86 -1.98 32.61
C PRO A 642 -2.63 -3.36 31.98
N LEU A 643 -3.58 -3.85 31.18
CA LEU A 643 -3.48 -5.11 30.46
C LEU A 643 -2.70 -4.97 29.14
N CYS A 644 -2.34 -3.77 28.67
CA CYS A 644 -1.57 -3.65 27.43
C CYS A 644 -0.09 -3.97 27.69
N TYR A 645 0.57 -4.60 26.72
CA TYR A 645 1.97 -5.02 26.83
C TYR A 645 2.64 -5.09 25.46
N LEU A 646 3.96 -5.18 25.48
CA LEU A 646 4.81 -5.46 24.34
C LEU A 646 5.44 -6.84 24.52
N HIS A 647 5.42 -7.66 23.47
CA HIS A 647 6.07 -8.96 23.45
C HIS A 647 7.16 -8.96 22.38
N LEU A 648 8.39 -9.24 22.78
CA LEU A 648 9.60 -9.28 21.95
C LEU A 648 10.02 -10.74 21.79
N LEU A 649 9.58 -11.38 20.70
CA LEU A 649 9.92 -12.78 20.41
C LEU A 649 11.28 -12.84 19.74
N GLN A 650 12.20 -13.66 20.25
CA GLN A 650 13.55 -13.76 19.70
C GLN A 650 13.56 -14.40 18.30
N GLY A 651 14.15 -13.68 17.37
CA GLY A 651 14.42 -14.11 15.98
C GLY A 651 15.75 -14.82 15.81
N GLY A 652 16.33 -14.70 14.62
CA GLY A 652 17.60 -15.32 14.30
C GLY A 652 17.55 -16.84 14.08
N GLY A 653 18.71 -17.49 14.20
CA GLY A 653 18.85 -18.92 13.96
C GLY A 653 18.40 -19.32 12.55
N ALA A 654 17.61 -20.39 12.46
CA ALA A 654 17.12 -20.93 11.19
C ALA A 654 16.27 -19.97 10.36
N VAL A 655 15.67 -18.94 10.97
CA VAL A 655 14.94 -17.93 10.20
C VAL A 655 15.87 -17.16 9.27
N CYS A 656 17.09 -16.84 9.73
CA CYS A 656 18.09 -16.09 8.97
C CYS A 656 18.91 -16.95 7.99
N ASP A 657 18.99 -18.27 8.23
CA ASP A 657 19.69 -19.20 7.32
C ASP A 657 18.99 -19.32 5.96
N VAL A 658 17.68 -19.10 5.92
CA VAL A 658 16.91 -19.12 4.68
C VAL A 658 17.06 -17.77 3.99
N ALA A 659 17.46 -17.77 2.71
CA ALA A 659 17.61 -16.55 1.93
C ALA A 659 16.28 -15.76 1.86
N ALA A 660 16.38 -14.43 1.84
CA ALA A 660 15.20 -13.55 1.85
C ALA A 660 14.26 -13.79 0.65
N ASP A 661 14.79 -14.19 -0.50
CA ASP A 661 14.05 -14.48 -1.73
C ASP A 661 13.62 -15.95 -1.88
N ALA A 662 13.99 -16.84 -0.94
CA ALA A 662 13.68 -18.27 -1.02
C ALA A 662 12.20 -18.60 -0.78
N THR A 663 11.44 -17.71 -0.15
CA THR A 663 9.98 -17.83 0.00
C THR A 663 9.32 -16.46 -0.09
N ALA A 664 7.99 -16.41 -0.22
CA ALA A 664 7.26 -15.15 -0.20
C ALA A 664 7.44 -14.33 1.10
N PHE A 665 7.79 -14.98 2.21
CA PHE A 665 8.15 -14.30 3.45
C PHE A 665 9.58 -13.74 3.33
N GLY A 666 9.70 -12.46 2.96
CA GLY A 666 11.00 -11.82 2.70
C GLY A 666 11.66 -11.14 3.89
N CYS A 667 10.93 -10.88 4.98
CA CYS A 667 11.46 -10.18 6.15
C CYS A 667 12.18 -11.15 7.11
N ARG A 668 13.40 -11.60 6.77
CA ARG A 668 14.13 -12.61 7.56
C ARG A 668 15.20 -12.06 8.48
N ASP A 669 15.66 -10.84 8.24
CA ASP A 669 16.78 -10.23 8.95
C ASP A 669 16.31 -9.36 10.14
N TRP A 670 16.06 -9.99 11.28
CA TRP A 670 15.59 -9.35 12.52
C TRP A 670 15.99 -10.11 13.78
N ASP A 671 16.17 -9.37 14.87
CA ASP A 671 16.56 -9.92 16.18
C ASP A 671 15.32 -10.21 17.02
N PHE A 672 14.28 -9.38 16.91
CA PHE A 672 13.03 -9.55 17.64
C PHE A 672 11.79 -9.24 16.80
N ALA A 673 10.77 -10.09 16.90
CA ALA A 673 9.42 -9.76 16.47
C ALA A 673 8.69 -9.07 17.62
N CYS A 674 8.49 -7.76 17.51
CA CYS A 674 7.81 -6.93 18.51
C CYS A 674 6.30 -6.91 18.24
N VAL A 675 5.55 -7.66 19.05
CA VAL A 675 4.08 -7.68 19.03
C VAL A 675 3.57 -6.65 20.04
N VAL A 676 3.02 -5.55 19.53
CA VAL A 676 2.35 -4.51 20.32
C VAL A 676 0.91 -4.96 20.55
N THR A 677 0.51 -5.23 21.80
CA THR A 677 -0.82 -5.77 22.09
C THR A 677 -1.62 -4.85 23.01
N GLY A 678 -2.65 -4.22 22.44
CA GLY A 678 -3.67 -3.50 23.19
C GLY A 678 -4.70 -4.47 23.73
N VAL A 679 -4.97 -4.40 25.04
CA VAL A 679 -5.91 -5.30 25.73
C VAL A 679 -6.87 -4.52 26.62
N TRP A 680 -8.15 -4.86 26.52
CA TRP A 680 -9.22 -4.30 27.35
C TRP A 680 -10.18 -5.39 27.80
N SER A 681 -11.05 -5.05 28.76
CA SER A 681 -12.08 -5.98 29.23
C SER A 681 -13.18 -6.15 28.18
N ARG A 682 -13.66 -7.37 27.96
CA ARG A 682 -14.59 -7.67 26.84
C ARG A 682 -15.95 -6.98 26.97
N ASP A 683 -16.41 -6.70 28.17
CA ASP A 683 -17.61 -5.89 28.41
C ASP A 683 -17.44 -4.43 27.94
N GLN A 684 -16.21 -3.99 27.67
CA GLN A 684 -15.87 -2.69 27.09
C GLN A 684 -15.67 -2.74 25.56
N ASP A 685 -16.03 -3.84 24.88
CA ASP A 685 -16.04 -3.90 23.42
C ASP A 685 -16.93 -2.77 22.84
N GLY A 686 -16.43 -2.08 21.81
CA GLY A 686 -17.13 -0.95 21.18
C GLY A 686 -17.14 0.36 21.98
N THR A 687 -16.46 0.41 23.13
CA THR A 687 -16.34 1.63 23.95
C THR A 687 -15.08 2.45 23.62
N GLU A 688 -14.94 3.62 24.25
CA GLU A 688 -13.75 4.46 24.13
C GLU A 688 -12.47 3.77 24.61
N ALA A 689 -12.54 2.88 25.60
CA ALA A 689 -11.38 2.12 26.08
C ALA A 689 -10.82 1.19 24.98
N ALA A 690 -11.71 0.50 24.25
CA ALA A 690 -11.32 -0.32 23.09
C ALA A 690 -10.69 0.54 21.98
N GLY A 691 -11.31 1.69 21.68
CA GLY A 691 -10.77 2.65 20.70
C GLY A 691 -9.39 3.20 21.08
N ALA A 692 -9.18 3.52 22.36
CA ALA A 692 -7.91 3.99 22.89
C ALA A 692 -6.82 2.90 22.80
N ALA A 693 -7.14 1.64 23.11
CA ALA A 693 -6.23 0.52 22.94
C ALA A 693 -5.82 0.30 21.48
N VAL A 694 -6.78 0.31 20.54
CA VAL A 694 -6.50 0.21 19.10
C VAL A 694 -5.63 1.38 18.62
N GLY A 695 -5.99 2.61 19.01
CA GLY A 695 -5.23 3.82 18.66
C GLY A 695 -3.81 3.81 19.21
N TRP A 696 -3.62 3.33 20.44
CA TRP A 696 -2.31 3.14 21.06
C TRP A 696 -1.44 2.16 20.26
N VAL A 697 -1.98 1.00 19.86
CA VAL A 697 -1.24 0.03 19.02
C VAL A 697 -0.74 0.67 17.72
N TYR A 698 -1.60 1.42 17.03
CA TYR A 698 -1.19 2.10 15.79
C TYR A 698 -0.17 3.21 16.01
N ASN A 699 -0.26 3.96 17.12
CA ASN A 699 0.72 5.00 17.44
C ASN A 699 2.10 4.41 17.69
N VAL A 700 2.19 3.37 18.50
CA VAL A 700 3.46 2.67 18.77
C VAL A 700 3.99 2.03 17.49
N ALA A 701 3.14 1.38 16.69
CA ALA A 701 3.54 0.81 15.40
C ALA A 701 4.08 1.87 14.44
N ARG A 702 3.45 3.05 14.37
CA ARG A 702 3.89 4.18 13.53
C ARG A 702 5.27 4.72 13.95
N GLU A 703 5.55 4.76 15.25
CA GLU A 703 6.85 5.22 15.77
C GLU A 703 7.96 4.18 15.56
N LEU A 704 7.64 2.88 15.66
CA LEU A 704 8.61 1.80 15.43
C LEU A 704 8.85 1.51 13.94
N LEU A 705 7.89 1.79 13.06
CA LEU A 705 7.96 1.42 11.64
C LEU A 705 9.20 1.93 10.88
N PRO A 706 9.70 3.17 11.10
CA PRO A 706 10.93 3.64 10.45
C PRO A 706 12.18 2.89 10.93
N LEU A 707 12.15 2.31 12.14
CA LEU A 707 13.25 1.58 12.75
C LEU A 707 13.16 0.06 12.51
N SER A 708 12.07 -0.41 11.91
CA SER A 708 11.82 -1.83 11.69
C SER A 708 12.36 -2.33 10.34
N SER A 709 12.81 -3.59 10.33
CA SER A 709 13.17 -4.34 9.12
C SER A 709 11.94 -4.76 8.29
N GLY A 710 10.74 -4.69 8.88
CA GLY A 710 9.50 -5.14 8.26
C GLY A 710 8.32 -5.15 9.24
N ALA A 711 7.19 -5.66 8.76
CA ALA A 711 5.99 -5.91 9.56
C ALA A 711 5.47 -7.32 9.29
N TYR A 712 4.77 -7.92 10.25
CA TYR A 712 4.29 -9.29 10.07
C TYR A 712 2.89 -9.32 9.44
N GLY A 713 2.79 -9.83 8.21
CA GLY A 713 1.55 -9.87 7.43
C GLY A 713 0.38 -10.64 8.09
N ALA A 714 0.67 -11.60 8.98
CA ALA A 714 -0.36 -12.39 9.66
C ALA A 714 -1.15 -11.59 10.71
N ASP A 715 -0.58 -10.49 11.22
CA ASP A 715 -1.20 -9.62 12.22
C ASP A 715 -1.88 -8.37 11.61
N LEU A 716 -1.91 -8.27 10.28
CA LEU A 716 -2.59 -7.19 9.56
C LEU A 716 -4.08 -7.50 9.37
N GLY A 717 -4.86 -6.45 9.16
CA GLY A 717 -6.29 -6.52 8.93
C GLY A 717 -6.77 -5.58 7.83
N PRO A 718 -8.09 -5.47 7.65
CA PRO A 718 -8.72 -4.69 6.59
C PRO A 718 -8.69 -3.18 6.84
N ASP A 719 -8.05 -2.73 7.92
CA ASP A 719 -8.01 -1.33 8.32
C ASP A 719 -7.05 -0.55 7.39
N PRO A 720 -7.46 0.57 6.78
CA PRO A 720 -6.60 1.35 5.89
C PRO A 720 -5.29 1.82 6.53
N ARG A 721 -5.24 1.96 7.86
CA ARG A 721 -4.00 2.29 8.59
C ARG A 721 -2.93 1.21 8.46
N ASP A 722 -3.32 -0.02 8.12
CA ASP A 722 -2.38 -1.10 7.85
C ASP A 722 -1.66 -0.96 6.51
N ALA A 723 -2.07 -0.05 5.61
CA ALA A 723 -1.46 0.09 4.29
C ALA A 723 0.06 0.30 4.36
N ALA A 724 0.54 1.15 5.28
CA ALA A 724 1.96 1.40 5.49
C ALA A 724 2.71 0.17 6.06
N LEU A 725 2.04 -0.65 6.88
CA LEU A 725 2.59 -1.89 7.41
C LEU A 725 2.63 -2.98 6.33
N ALA A 726 1.55 -3.12 5.54
CA ALA A 726 1.43 -4.08 4.44
C ALA A 726 2.51 -3.85 3.37
N ALA A 727 2.84 -2.59 3.07
CA ALA A 727 3.93 -2.24 2.16
C ALA A 727 5.31 -2.78 2.61
N LYS A 728 5.49 -3.05 3.92
CA LYS A 728 6.71 -3.64 4.49
C LYS A 728 6.56 -5.12 4.88
N ALA A 729 5.45 -5.78 4.52
CA ALA A 729 5.16 -7.13 5.01
C ALA A 729 5.93 -8.25 4.29
N PHE A 730 6.35 -8.01 3.05
CA PHE A 730 6.98 -9.02 2.18
C PHE A 730 8.46 -8.72 1.88
N GLY A 731 9.00 -7.65 2.43
CA GLY A 731 10.38 -7.21 2.16
C GLY A 731 10.65 -7.05 0.64
N PRO A 732 11.77 -7.55 0.11
CA PRO A 732 12.12 -7.41 -1.31
C PRO A 732 11.21 -8.18 -2.26
N ASN A 733 10.34 -9.07 -1.76
CA ASN A 733 9.56 -9.99 -2.58
C ASN A 733 8.21 -9.43 -3.04
N LEU A 734 7.80 -8.26 -2.55
CA LEU A 734 6.52 -7.64 -2.91
C LEU A 734 6.32 -7.49 -4.44
N PRO A 735 7.30 -7.02 -5.25
CA PRO A 735 7.10 -6.88 -6.68
C PRO A 735 6.80 -8.21 -7.40
N ARG A 736 7.50 -9.29 -7.03
CA ARG A 736 7.27 -10.63 -7.58
C ARG A 736 5.87 -11.13 -7.22
N LEU A 737 5.42 -10.91 -5.98
CA LEU A 737 4.08 -11.27 -5.54
C LEU A 737 2.99 -10.50 -6.29
N VAL A 738 3.17 -9.20 -6.50
CA VAL A 738 2.23 -8.37 -7.27
C VAL A 738 2.12 -8.88 -8.71
N HIS A 739 3.24 -9.21 -9.36
CA HIS A 739 3.24 -9.78 -10.70
C HIS A 739 2.54 -11.14 -10.76
N LEU A 740 2.88 -12.04 -9.82
CA LEU A 740 2.27 -13.37 -9.77
C LEU A 740 0.76 -13.30 -9.50
N LYS A 741 0.31 -12.32 -8.69
CA LYS A 741 -1.11 -12.10 -8.39
C LYS A 741 -1.88 -11.69 -9.64
N GLN A 742 -1.29 -10.87 -10.52
CA GLN A 742 -1.90 -10.49 -11.80
C GLN A 742 -2.13 -11.70 -12.73
N ILE A 743 -1.27 -12.73 -12.63
CA ILE A 743 -1.39 -13.95 -13.43
C ILE A 743 -2.35 -14.95 -12.77
N SER A 744 -2.23 -15.13 -11.45
CA SER A 744 -2.92 -16.21 -10.71
C SER A 744 -4.31 -15.82 -10.22
N ASP A 745 -4.61 -14.53 -10.13
CA ASP A 745 -5.92 -14.01 -9.73
C ASP A 745 -6.25 -12.68 -10.46
N PRO A 746 -6.29 -12.67 -11.81
CA PRO A 746 -6.54 -11.46 -12.60
C PRO A 746 -7.92 -10.84 -12.33
N ARG A 747 -8.86 -11.61 -11.79
CA ARG A 747 -10.22 -11.19 -11.46
C ARG A 747 -10.40 -10.80 -10.00
N ASN A 748 -9.33 -10.82 -9.20
CA ASN A 748 -9.35 -10.51 -7.76
C ASN A 748 -10.41 -11.29 -6.98
N VAL A 749 -10.60 -12.58 -7.28
CA VAL A 749 -11.46 -13.48 -6.50
C VAL A 749 -11.03 -13.49 -5.03
N LEU A 750 -9.74 -13.36 -4.75
CA LEU A 750 -9.19 -13.22 -3.39
C LEU A 750 -8.71 -11.78 -3.14
N ALA A 751 -9.57 -10.79 -3.41
CA ALA A 751 -9.28 -9.35 -3.23
C ALA A 751 -8.96 -8.95 -1.79
N TYR A 752 -9.46 -9.72 -0.82
CA TYR A 752 -9.54 -9.32 0.58
C TYR A 752 -8.45 -9.93 1.47
N ALA A 753 -7.48 -10.62 0.88
CA ALA A 753 -6.30 -11.14 1.56
C ALA A 753 -5.37 -10.01 2.05
N CYS A 754 -4.23 -10.35 2.67
CA CYS A 754 -3.20 -9.37 3.02
C CYS A 754 -2.84 -8.56 1.76
N PRO A 755 -2.98 -7.23 1.77
CA PRO A 755 -2.85 -6.43 0.56
C PRO A 755 -1.48 -6.58 -0.07
N LEU A 756 -1.46 -6.96 -1.34
CA LEU A 756 -0.29 -6.83 -2.21
C LEU A 756 -0.40 -5.46 -2.87
N ALA A 757 -0.16 -4.40 -2.07
CA ALA A 757 -0.19 -3.04 -2.58
C ALA A 757 0.71 -2.94 -3.81
N LYS A 758 0.24 -2.27 -4.86
CA LYS A 758 1.12 -1.91 -5.99
C LYS A 758 2.32 -1.21 -5.37
N ALA A 759 3.52 -1.69 -5.68
CA ALA A 759 4.73 -1.04 -5.22
C ALA A 759 4.60 0.46 -5.52
N PRO A 760 4.92 1.35 -4.55
CA PRO A 760 4.86 2.78 -4.77
C PRO A 760 5.56 3.08 -6.09
N ARG A 761 4.87 3.79 -6.98
CA ARG A 761 5.43 4.01 -8.32
C ARG A 761 6.59 4.97 -8.16
N ALA A 762 7.78 4.52 -8.57
CA ALA A 762 8.88 5.44 -8.76
C ALA A 762 8.45 6.54 -9.76
N PRO A 763 8.99 7.77 -9.64
CA PRO A 763 8.67 8.82 -10.58
C PRO A 763 8.88 8.36 -12.01
N THR A 764 7.85 8.54 -12.85
CA THR A 764 7.95 8.12 -14.27
C THR A 764 9.02 8.93 -15.00
N VAL A 765 9.18 10.20 -14.61
CA VAL A 765 10.21 11.11 -15.12
C VAL A 765 10.94 11.78 -13.96
N ILE A 766 12.26 11.71 -13.96
CA ILE A 766 13.15 12.41 -13.03
C ILE A 766 13.95 13.43 -13.82
N ILE A 767 13.85 14.70 -13.44
CA ILE A 767 14.49 15.83 -14.14
C ILE A 767 15.55 16.43 -13.21
N MET A 768 16.81 16.25 -13.58
CA MET A 768 17.95 16.86 -12.89
C MET A 768 18.18 18.26 -13.45
N VAL A 769 18.04 19.25 -12.58
CA VAL A 769 18.18 20.67 -12.94
C VAL A 769 19.59 21.12 -12.61
N THR A 770 20.45 21.19 -13.64
CA THR A 770 21.87 21.53 -13.51
C THR A 770 22.16 22.94 -14.03
N GLY A 771 23.39 23.40 -13.86
CA GLY A 771 23.82 24.74 -14.28
C GLY A 771 24.67 25.44 -13.23
N GLU A 772 25.25 26.58 -13.59
CA GLU A 772 26.18 27.32 -12.73
C GLU A 772 25.50 27.97 -11.51
N SER A 773 26.31 28.50 -10.59
CA SER A 773 25.79 29.32 -9.50
C SER A 773 25.01 30.52 -10.05
N CYS A 774 23.95 30.91 -9.34
CA CYS A 774 23.09 32.04 -9.72
C CYS A 774 22.32 31.88 -11.06
N ALA A 775 22.33 30.69 -11.68
CA ALA A 775 21.59 30.41 -12.91
C ALA A 775 20.05 30.34 -12.74
N GLY A 776 19.56 30.18 -11.50
CA GLY A 776 18.12 30.12 -11.20
C GLY A 776 17.51 28.72 -11.16
N LYS A 777 18.32 27.68 -10.87
CA LYS A 777 17.90 26.27 -10.81
C LYS A 777 16.65 26.02 -9.96
N ASP A 778 16.70 26.42 -8.69
CA ASP A 778 15.60 26.20 -7.74
C ASP A 778 14.32 26.93 -8.20
N TYR A 779 14.47 28.17 -8.67
CA TYR A 779 13.36 28.98 -9.21
C TYR A 779 12.69 28.33 -10.45
N CYS A 780 13.49 27.84 -11.39
CA CYS A 780 12.96 27.16 -12.56
C CYS A 780 12.28 25.83 -12.19
N ALA A 781 12.88 25.04 -11.30
CA ALA A 781 12.29 23.79 -10.83
C ALA A 781 10.93 24.01 -10.16
N GLU A 782 10.81 25.00 -9.27
CA GLU A 782 9.55 25.38 -8.62
C GLU A 782 8.50 25.84 -9.65
N THR A 783 8.92 26.66 -10.62
CA THR A 783 8.05 27.10 -11.72
C THR A 783 7.55 25.90 -12.52
N TRP A 784 8.41 24.94 -12.85
CA TRP A 784 8.05 23.77 -13.63
C TRP A 784 7.09 22.83 -12.90
N VAL A 785 7.26 22.62 -11.59
CA VAL A 785 6.27 21.90 -10.77
C VAL A 785 4.89 22.52 -10.91
N SER A 786 4.78 23.85 -10.82
CA SER A 786 3.46 24.52 -10.94
C SER A 786 2.77 24.23 -12.29
N VAL A 787 3.54 24.10 -13.38
CA VAL A 787 3.00 23.78 -14.71
C VAL A 787 2.52 22.33 -14.77
N PHE A 788 3.32 21.37 -14.29
CA PHE A 788 2.94 19.95 -14.25
C PHE A 788 1.67 19.73 -13.41
N THR A 789 1.60 20.34 -12.22
CA THR A 789 0.44 20.27 -11.34
C THR A 789 -0.80 20.85 -12.00
N HIS A 790 -0.70 21.98 -12.69
CA HIS A 790 -1.82 22.57 -13.42
C HIS A 790 -2.31 21.68 -14.58
N LYS A 791 -1.43 20.88 -15.19
CA LYS A 791 -1.79 19.91 -16.24
C LYS A 791 -2.29 18.57 -15.67
N GLY A 792 -2.38 18.43 -14.35
CA GLY A 792 -2.94 17.27 -13.66
C GLY A 792 -1.93 16.18 -13.29
N PHE A 793 -0.62 16.47 -13.33
CA PHE A 793 0.44 15.56 -12.89
C PHE A 793 0.87 15.88 -11.46
N THR A 794 1.21 14.86 -10.68
CA THR A 794 1.84 15.03 -9.38
C THR A 794 3.34 15.30 -9.55
N ALA A 795 3.83 16.45 -9.06
CA ALA A 795 5.22 16.86 -9.25
C ALA A 795 5.85 17.43 -7.97
N ARG A 796 7.15 17.16 -7.75
CA ARG A 796 7.88 17.64 -6.57
C ARG A 796 9.29 18.10 -6.90
N VAL A 797 9.81 19.08 -6.14
CA VAL A 797 11.22 19.48 -6.16
C VAL A 797 11.91 18.97 -4.90
N ILE A 798 13.11 18.39 -5.05
CA ILE A 798 14.00 18.02 -3.96
C ILE A 798 15.40 18.55 -4.26
N SER A 799 16.07 19.12 -3.26
CA SER A 799 17.48 19.48 -3.35
C SER A 799 18.32 18.35 -2.77
N ILE A 800 19.09 17.65 -3.61
CA ILE A 800 19.95 16.52 -3.20
C ILE A 800 21.02 16.95 -2.17
N SER A 801 21.33 18.25 -2.13
CA SER A 801 22.30 18.82 -1.19
C SER A 801 21.76 19.01 0.24
N ASP A 802 20.48 18.75 0.49
CA ASP A 802 19.85 19.01 1.79
C ASP A 802 20.36 18.08 2.89
N ALA A 803 20.59 16.79 2.57
CA ALA A 803 21.21 15.83 3.49
C ALA A 803 22.59 16.30 3.96
N THR A 804 23.43 16.79 3.04
CA THR A 804 24.74 17.36 3.38
C THR A 804 24.62 18.62 4.24
N LYS A 805 23.64 19.50 3.98
CA LYS A 805 23.42 20.71 4.80
C LYS A 805 23.01 20.35 6.23
N GLN A 806 22.18 19.33 6.40
CA GLN A 806 21.78 18.81 7.72
C GLN A 806 22.99 18.27 8.48
N GLY A 807 23.81 17.43 7.84
CA GLY A 807 25.04 16.91 8.44
C GLY A 807 26.03 18.02 8.81
N TYR A 808 26.22 19.01 7.93
CA TYR A 808 27.08 20.17 8.19
C TYR A 808 26.57 21.04 9.34
N ALA A 809 25.27 21.31 9.39
CA ALA A 809 24.64 22.05 10.49
C ALA A 809 24.83 21.34 11.83
N ALA A 810 24.60 20.03 11.86
CA ALA A 810 24.81 19.22 13.05
C ALA A 810 26.27 19.19 13.51
N ALA A 811 27.22 19.14 12.57
CA ALA A 811 28.65 19.08 12.87
C ALA A 811 29.26 20.43 13.27
N THR A 812 28.72 21.55 12.78
CA THR A 812 29.33 22.88 12.95
C THR A 812 28.51 23.85 13.80
N GLY A 813 27.27 23.50 14.13
CA GLY A 813 26.32 24.40 14.80
C GLY A 813 25.72 25.47 13.88
N ALA A 814 25.93 25.40 12.56
CA ALA A 814 25.32 26.33 11.61
C ALA A 814 23.78 26.22 11.60
N ASP A 815 23.07 27.34 11.37
CA ASP A 815 21.62 27.36 11.38
C ASP A 815 21.04 26.65 10.14
N LEU A 816 20.48 25.46 10.35
CA LEU A 816 19.90 24.65 9.28
C LEU A 816 18.74 25.36 8.55
N LYS A 817 17.85 26.05 9.27
CA LYS A 817 16.69 26.72 8.65
C LYS A 817 17.17 27.82 7.71
N ARG A 818 18.23 28.54 8.10
CA ARG A 818 18.86 29.55 7.26
C ARG A 818 19.66 28.93 6.12
N LEU A 819 20.37 27.82 6.33
CA LEU A 819 21.08 27.11 5.24
C LEU A 819 20.14 26.62 4.14
N LEU A 820 18.90 26.25 4.50
CA LEU A 820 17.89 25.79 3.54
C LEU A 820 17.18 26.94 2.82
N ARG A 821 16.94 28.09 3.49
CA ARG A 821 16.04 29.14 2.97
C ARG A 821 16.70 30.50 2.70
N ASP A 822 17.79 30.84 3.40
CA ASP A 822 18.48 32.13 3.26
C ASP A 822 19.66 32.00 2.28
N ARG A 823 19.48 32.59 1.09
CA ARG A 823 20.47 32.52 0.01
C ARG A 823 21.80 33.19 0.36
N ARG A 824 21.79 34.33 1.05
CA ARG A 824 23.03 35.04 1.41
C ARG A 824 23.81 34.23 2.43
N TYR A 825 23.12 33.66 3.41
CA TYR A 825 23.72 32.77 4.40
C TYR A 825 24.28 31.49 3.76
N LYS A 826 23.54 30.86 2.85
CA LYS A 826 24.01 29.69 2.10
C LYS A 826 25.29 29.96 1.32
N GLU A 827 25.41 31.13 0.69
CA GLU A 827 26.62 31.48 -0.09
C GLU A 827 27.84 31.72 0.81
N GLN A 828 27.65 32.31 2.00
CA GLN A 828 28.72 32.45 3.00
C GLN A 828 29.31 31.10 3.43
N HIS A 829 28.47 30.07 3.57
CA HIS A 829 28.87 28.73 4.00
C HIS A 829 29.28 27.80 2.85
N ARG A 830 29.27 28.26 1.59
CA ARG A 830 29.40 27.38 0.41
C ARG A 830 30.73 26.66 0.32
N ALA A 831 31.84 27.35 0.59
CA ALA A 831 33.17 26.76 0.55
C ALA A 831 33.32 25.67 1.64
N ALA A 832 32.86 25.96 2.86
CA ALA A 832 32.87 25.02 3.97
C ALA A 832 31.97 23.81 3.74
N LEU A 833 30.75 24.00 3.22
CA LEU A 833 29.85 22.92 2.81
C LEU A 833 30.47 22.03 1.72
N THR A 834 31.27 22.62 0.84
CA THR A 834 31.96 21.86 -0.21
C THR A 834 33.10 21.03 0.35
N ALA A 835 33.91 21.60 1.24
CA ALA A 835 34.95 20.86 1.94
C ALA A 835 34.35 19.71 2.79
N PHE A 836 33.28 19.98 3.53
CA PHE A 836 32.57 18.98 4.33
C PHE A 836 32.07 17.81 3.46
N PHE A 837 31.44 18.10 2.32
CA PHE A 837 30.98 17.07 1.41
C PHE A 837 32.12 16.23 0.83
N GLN A 838 33.24 16.86 0.47
CA GLN A 838 34.41 16.14 -0.05
C GLN A 838 35.03 15.22 1.01
N GLU A 839 35.05 15.64 2.28
CA GLU A 839 35.51 14.80 3.38
C GLU A 839 34.58 13.60 3.59
N GLN A 840 33.25 13.80 3.54
CA GLN A 840 32.30 12.69 3.61
C GLN A 840 32.49 11.70 2.45
N LEU A 841 32.79 12.18 1.24
CA LEU A 841 33.05 11.32 0.08
C LEU A 841 34.33 10.49 0.24
N ARG A 842 35.37 11.01 0.90
CA ARG A 842 36.59 10.22 1.19
C ARG A 842 36.29 9.03 2.09
N GLN A 843 35.36 9.18 3.02
CA GLN A 843 35.00 8.14 3.99
C GLN A 843 33.89 7.21 3.45
N ARG A 844 32.98 7.74 2.62
CA ARG A 844 31.84 7.04 2.02
C ARG A 844 31.81 7.28 0.50
N PRO A 845 32.56 6.49 -0.29
CA PRO A 845 32.64 6.69 -1.74
C PRO A 845 31.28 6.63 -2.47
N GLN A 846 30.32 5.86 -1.95
CA GLN A 846 28.96 5.68 -2.53
C GLN A 846 27.95 6.76 -2.13
N LEU A 847 28.34 7.75 -1.32
CA LEU A 847 27.41 8.73 -0.74
C LEU A 847 26.56 9.50 -1.77
N ARG A 848 27.07 9.70 -3.00
CA ARG A 848 26.31 10.36 -4.07
C ARG A 848 25.12 9.53 -4.54
N GLU A 849 25.33 8.22 -4.71
CA GLU A 849 24.31 7.27 -5.12
C GLU A 849 23.27 7.10 -4.01
N GLU A 850 23.73 7.02 -2.74
CA GLU A 850 22.85 6.98 -1.57
C GLU A 850 21.93 8.20 -1.50
N HIS A 851 22.48 9.42 -1.58
CA HIS A 851 21.68 10.64 -1.58
C HIS A 851 20.69 10.72 -2.75
N PHE A 852 21.08 10.22 -3.93
CA PHE A 852 20.20 10.18 -5.09
C PHE A 852 19.04 9.20 -4.86
N VAL A 853 19.34 7.98 -4.40
CA VAL A 853 18.34 6.95 -4.10
C VAL A 853 17.38 7.42 -3.01
N ASP A 854 17.88 8.07 -1.96
CA ASP A 854 17.04 8.61 -0.88
C ASP A 854 16.13 9.74 -1.39
N ALA A 855 16.64 10.64 -2.24
CA ALA A 855 15.81 11.67 -2.87
C ALA A 855 14.69 11.07 -3.75
N VAL A 856 14.95 9.96 -4.44
CA VAL A 856 13.93 9.25 -5.22
C VAL A 856 12.91 8.54 -4.31
N LYS A 857 13.36 7.88 -3.24
CA LYS A 857 12.48 7.24 -2.24
C LYS A 857 11.57 8.25 -1.53
N ASP A 858 12.08 9.43 -1.24
CA ASP A 858 11.31 10.51 -0.62
C ASP A 858 10.20 11.05 -1.52
N ALA A 859 10.24 10.74 -2.82
CA ALA A 859 9.29 11.18 -3.84
C ALA A 859 8.52 10.04 -4.52
N LEU A 860 8.39 8.88 -3.86
CA LEU A 860 7.50 7.81 -4.33
C LEU A 860 6.06 8.33 -4.51
N ASP A 861 5.34 7.74 -5.46
CA ASP A 861 3.97 8.11 -5.85
C ASP A 861 3.83 9.54 -6.40
N THR A 862 4.89 10.05 -7.03
CA THR A 862 4.84 11.25 -7.87
C THR A 862 5.04 10.89 -9.34
N ASP A 863 4.44 11.64 -10.27
CA ASP A 863 4.67 11.45 -11.70
C ASP A 863 6.02 12.03 -12.13
N VAL A 864 6.38 13.18 -11.55
CA VAL A 864 7.57 13.98 -11.91
C VAL A 864 8.39 14.39 -10.68
N LEU A 865 9.65 13.99 -10.64
CA LEU A 865 10.60 14.45 -9.62
C LEU A 865 11.63 15.40 -10.23
N LEU A 866 11.77 16.60 -9.69
CA LEU A 866 12.81 17.54 -10.06
C LEU A 866 13.90 17.57 -8.99
N ILE A 867 15.14 17.26 -9.36
CA ILE A 867 16.27 17.23 -8.44
C ILE A 867 17.19 18.42 -8.72
N THR A 868 17.43 19.26 -7.71
CA THR A 868 18.37 20.39 -7.76
C THR A 868 19.56 20.17 -6.82
N GLY A 869 20.55 21.06 -6.87
CA GLY A 869 21.71 21.02 -5.95
C GLY A 869 22.77 19.96 -6.30
N MET A 870 22.67 19.37 -7.50
CA MET A 870 23.60 18.40 -8.06
C MET A 870 25.02 18.98 -8.21
N ARG A 871 26.02 18.13 -8.03
CA ARG A 871 27.45 18.50 -8.17
C ARG A 871 28.21 17.64 -9.19
N ASP A 872 27.57 16.59 -9.71
CA ASP A 872 28.14 15.69 -10.71
C ASP A 872 28.19 16.35 -12.09
N GLU A 873 29.25 16.07 -12.84
CA GLU A 873 29.44 16.62 -14.18
C GLU A 873 28.46 16.00 -15.17
N ALA A 874 28.35 14.67 -15.24
CA ALA A 874 27.47 13.95 -16.18
C ALA A 874 26.39 13.12 -15.46
N PRO A 875 25.39 13.75 -14.82
CA PRO A 875 24.55 13.09 -13.84
C PRO A 875 23.62 12.00 -14.42
N VAL A 876 23.20 12.11 -15.69
CA VAL A 876 22.41 11.05 -16.34
C VAL A 876 23.22 9.77 -16.46
N ALA A 877 24.49 9.88 -16.85
CA ALA A 877 25.39 8.73 -16.95
C ALA A 877 25.67 8.14 -15.57
N THR A 878 25.84 8.99 -14.55
CA THR A 878 26.11 8.56 -13.18
C THR A 878 24.93 7.79 -12.56
N PHE A 879 23.69 8.28 -12.68
CA PHE A 879 22.58 7.80 -11.85
C PHE A 879 21.52 6.96 -12.57
N SER A 880 21.51 6.90 -13.90
CA SER A 880 20.46 6.21 -14.67
C SER A 880 20.28 4.73 -14.29
N HIS A 881 21.38 4.03 -13.96
CA HIS A 881 21.34 2.62 -13.58
C HIS A 881 20.63 2.35 -12.24
N LEU A 882 20.50 3.36 -11.37
CA LEU A 882 19.84 3.25 -10.07
C LEU A 882 18.31 3.32 -10.17
N VAL A 883 17.79 3.80 -11.30
CA VAL A 883 16.35 4.02 -11.54
C VAL A 883 15.92 3.43 -12.89
N PRO A 884 16.03 2.11 -13.10
CA PRO A 884 15.83 1.47 -14.40
C PRO A 884 14.40 1.61 -14.95
N ASN A 885 13.43 1.88 -14.08
CA ASN A 885 12.01 2.03 -14.43
C ASN A 885 11.57 3.50 -14.57
N SER A 886 12.50 4.46 -14.44
CA SER A 886 12.24 5.89 -14.52
C SER A 886 13.05 6.52 -15.65
N ARG A 887 12.45 7.49 -16.34
CA ARG A 887 13.19 8.27 -17.34
C ARG A 887 13.98 9.37 -16.64
N LEU A 888 15.30 9.30 -16.70
CA LEU A 888 16.19 10.32 -16.14
C LEU A 888 16.60 11.34 -17.22
N LEU A 889 16.34 12.63 -16.98
CA LEU A 889 16.64 13.74 -17.88
C LEU A 889 17.52 14.78 -17.19
N GLU A 890 18.42 15.43 -17.92
CA GLU A 890 19.14 16.61 -17.45
C GLU A 890 18.67 17.86 -18.20
N VAL A 891 18.25 18.88 -17.46
CA VAL A 891 18.02 20.23 -18.00
C VAL A 891 19.08 21.16 -17.42
N ASN A 892 20.04 21.55 -18.26
CA ASN A 892 21.10 22.48 -17.89
C ASN A 892 20.62 23.92 -18.11
N ILE A 893 20.61 24.71 -17.03
CA ILE A 893 20.20 26.11 -17.07
C ILE A 893 21.42 26.99 -17.37
N GLN A 894 21.34 27.69 -18.50
CA GLN A 894 22.33 28.63 -18.97
C GLN A 894 21.89 30.07 -18.77
N VAL A 895 22.83 30.91 -18.33
CA VAL A 895 22.61 32.33 -18.07
C VAL A 895 23.89 33.10 -18.39
N THR A 896 23.74 34.27 -19.01
CA THR A 896 24.80 35.24 -19.29
C THR A 896 25.58 35.61 -18.02
N LYS A 897 26.88 35.94 -18.16
CA LYS A 897 27.75 36.30 -17.03
C LYS A 897 27.22 37.54 -16.29
N GLU A 898 26.70 38.51 -17.04
CA GLU A 898 26.09 39.74 -16.53
C GLU A 898 24.89 39.43 -15.62
N THR A 899 23.96 38.60 -16.11
CA THR A 899 22.75 38.23 -15.37
C THR A 899 23.09 37.41 -14.12
N ARG A 900 24.12 36.54 -14.18
CA ARG A 900 24.62 35.83 -12.99
C ARG A 900 25.22 36.77 -11.94
N ARG A 901 26.00 37.78 -12.35
CA ARG A 901 26.58 38.79 -11.46
C ARG A 901 25.49 39.61 -10.76
N VAL A 902 24.48 40.06 -11.50
CA VAL A 902 23.31 40.77 -10.95
C VAL A 902 22.56 39.90 -9.95
N ARG A 903 22.25 38.65 -10.33
CA ARG A 903 21.56 37.69 -9.43
C ARG A 903 22.41 37.29 -8.23
N GLY A 904 23.74 37.37 -8.33
CA GLY A 904 24.71 37.02 -7.28
C GLY A 904 25.00 38.15 -6.28
N GLY A 905 24.57 39.39 -6.57
CA GLY A 905 24.73 40.52 -5.66
C GLY A 905 26.08 41.24 -5.72
N CYS A 906 26.90 41.01 -6.75
CA CYS A 906 28.12 41.80 -6.98
C CYS A 906 27.79 43.10 -7.71
N GLN A 907 27.78 44.23 -6.99
CA GLN A 907 27.96 45.55 -7.58
C GLN A 907 29.46 45.87 -7.68
N LYS A 908 29.82 46.60 -8.73
CA LYS A 908 31.18 46.98 -9.17
C LYS A 908 32.19 47.22 -8.02
N SER A 909 33.38 46.64 -8.16
CA SER A 909 34.64 47.26 -7.73
C SER A 909 35.66 47.09 -8.86
N ASP A 910 36.42 48.16 -9.11
CA ASP A 910 37.27 48.42 -10.27
C ASP A 910 38.43 47.43 -10.46
N ASP A 911 38.82 47.33 -11.74
CA ASP A 911 40.13 47.00 -12.35
C ASP A 911 41.15 46.14 -11.60
N ASN A 912 41.38 44.95 -12.15
CA ASN A 912 42.68 44.39 -12.61
C ASN A 912 42.69 42.88 -12.43
N ASP A 913 42.49 42.13 -13.52
CA ASP A 913 43.34 40.96 -13.77
C ASP A 913 43.36 40.60 -15.25
N ASP A 914 44.56 40.32 -15.73
CA ASP A 914 45.00 40.33 -17.12
C ASP A 914 44.58 39.07 -17.91
N GLY A 915 44.27 39.29 -19.19
CA GLY A 915 44.79 38.47 -20.28
C GLY A 915 44.25 37.05 -20.48
N ARG A 916 43.11 36.93 -21.18
CA ARG A 916 42.93 36.07 -22.38
C ARG A 916 41.51 36.28 -22.95
N GLU A 917 41.35 37.36 -23.68
CA GLU A 917 40.21 37.55 -24.58
C GLU A 917 40.34 36.57 -25.76
N HIS A 918 39.53 35.52 -25.79
CA HIS A 918 39.11 34.95 -27.07
C HIS A 918 37.82 35.65 -27.49
N ASN A 919 38.01 36.67 -28.33
CA ASN A 919 36.98 37.26 -29.18
C ASN A 919 36.26 36.15 -29.95
N ASN A 920 34.99 35.89 -29.63
CA ASN A 920 34.08 35.29 -30.59
C ASN A 920 32.79 36.13 -30.67
N LYS A 921 32.88 37.22 -31.45
CA LYS A 921 31.72 37.97 -31.96
C LYS A 921 31.01 37.10 -33.01
N ASN A 922 30.32 36.07 -32.56
CA ASN A 922 29.24 35.38 -33.24
C ASN A 922 28.57 34.47 -32.21
N GLY A 923 27.27 34.64 -31.98
CA GLY A 923 26.49 33.98 -30.92
C GLY A 923 26.27 32.47 -31.09
N SER A 924 27.30 31.72 -31.49
CA SER A 924 27.34 30.27 -31.43
C SER A 924 28.04 29.86 -30.14
N TRP A 925 27.25 29.44 -29.15
CA TRP A 925 27.77 28.91 -27.90
C TRP A 925 28.25 27.49 -28.17
N ASP A 926 29.56 27.30 -28.03
CA ASP A 926 30.23 26.06 -28.40
C ASP A 926 29.80 24.94 -27.43
N ILE A 927 29.00 23.98 -27.93
CA ILE A 927 28.56 22.79 -27.19
C ILE A 927 29.79 21.97 -26.72
N THR A 928 30.95 22.17 -27.34
CA THR A 928 32.23 21.55 -26.97
C THR A 928 32.81 22.02 -25.64
N ALA A 929 32.26 23.06 -25.00
CA ALA A 929 32.72 23.54 -23.69
C ALA A 929 32.26 22.68 -22.49
N LEU A 930 31.22 21.85 -22.67
CA LEU A 930 30.82 20.84 -21.68
C LEU A 930 31.44 19.50 -22.11
N GLY A 931 32.15 18.83 -21.20
CA GLY A 931 32.69 17.48 -21.44
C GLY A 931 31.62 16.40 -21.65
N HIS A 932 30.33 16.76 -21.58
CA HIS A 932 29.17 15.90 -21.78
C HIS A 932 27.99 16.69 -22.38
N SER A 933 27.00 15.97 -22.94
CA SER A 933 25.80 16.59 -23.53
C SER A 933 24.57 16.42 -22.60
N PRO A 934 23.99 17.49 -22.03
CA PRO A 934 22.76 17.41 -21.27
C PRO A 934 21.56 17.05 -22.18
N SER A 935 20.47 16.56 -21.60
CA SER A 935 19.25 16.24 -22.37
C SER A 935 18.60 17.48 -22.97
N PHE A 936 18.61 18.60 -22.22
CA PHE A 936 18.11 19.89 -22.69
C PHE A 936 18.96 21.05 -22.17
N LEU A 937 18.98 22.13 -22.96
CA LEU A 937 19.53 23.43 -22.58
C LEU A 937 18.38 24.42 -22.42
N PHE A 938 18.32 25.09 -21.25
CA PHE A 938 17.33 26.15 -21.01
C PHE A 938 18.03 27.48 -20.73
N ARG A 939 17.76 28.50 -21.57
CA ARG A 939 18.29 29.85 -21.38
C ARG A 939 17.38 30.67 -20.48
N ASN A 940 17.91 31.11 -19.34
CA ASN A 940 17.15 31.79 -18.30
C ASN A 940 17.60 33.26 -18.12
N ASP A 941 17.78 33.98 -19.23
CA ASP A 941 18.20 35.38 -19.25
C ASP A 941 17.03 36.39 -19.14
N LEU A 942 15.81 35.98 -19.48
CA LEU A 942 14.63 36.85 -19.45
C LEU A 942 14.06 36.99 -18.02
N ALA A 943 13.46 38.14 -17.73
CA ALA A 943 12.73 38.37 -16.48
C ALA A 943 11.34 37.72 -16.53
N GLY A 944 10.85 37.26 -15.37
CA GLY A 944 9.55 36.58 -15.24
C GLY A 944 9.63 35.06 -15.42
N ASN A 945 8.47 34.39 -15.37
CA ASN A 945 8.38 32.92 -15.43
C ASN A 945 7.86 32.37 -16.79
N GLU A 946 7.44 33.23 -17.72
CA GLU A 946 6.78 32.80 -18.96
C GLU A 946 7.68 31.95 -19.86
N ALA A 947 8.97 32.29 -19.99
CA ALA A 947 9.92 31.48 -20.75
C ALA A 947 10.10 30.08 -20.13
N ALA A 948 10.15 29.98 -18.81
CA ALA A 948 10.27 28.72 -18.09
C ALA A 948 9.00 27.87 -18.21
N LYS A 949 7.81 28.49 -18.16
CA LYS A 949 6.53 27.79 -18.40
C LYS A 949 6.46 27.23 -19.82
N LYS A 950 6.73 28.07 -20.82
CA LYS A 950 6.70 27.69 -22.24
C LYS A 950 7.67 26.54 -22.54
N PHE A 951 8.83 26.52 -21.90
CA PHE A 951 9.79 25.44 -22.03
C PHE A 951 9.22 24.08 -21.62
N VAL A 952 8.52 24.00 -20.48
CA VAL A 952 7.86 22.76 -20.03
C VAL A 952 6.78 22.34 -21.01
N GLU A 953 5.94 23.27 -21.43
CA GLU A 953 4.84 22.98 -22.35
C GLU A 953 5.33 22.48 -23.71
N THR A 954 6.47 22.98 -24.18
CA THR A 954 7.02 22.64 -25.50
C THR A 954 7.84 21.36 -25.46
N HIS A 955 8.64 21.14 -24.41
CA HIS A 955 9.69 20.11 -24.43
C HIS A 955 9.49 18.99 -23.40
N LEU A 956 8.93 19.29 -22.23
CA LEU A 956 8.87 18.31 -21.13
C LEU A 956 7.52 17.60 -21.05
N LEU A 957 6.40 18.26 -21.37
CA LEU A 957 5.07 17.61 -21.39
C LEU A 957 4.97 16.50 -22.45
N ALA A 958 5.76 16.59 -23.52
CA ALA A 958 5.77 15.58 -24.57
C ALA A 958 6.11 14.18 -24.03
N PHE A 959 6.84 14.08 -22.91
CA PHE A 959 7.19 12.79 -22.29
C PHE A 959 6.00 12.07 -21.62
N PHE A 960 4.86 12.74 -21.45
CA PHE A 960 3.63 12.18 -20.86
C PHE A 960 2.55 11.90 -21.90
N HIS A 961 2.89 11.97 -23.19
CA HIS A 961 1.93 11.71 -24.27
C HIS A 961 1.60 10.21 -24.34
N ASP A 962 0.32 9.86 -24.48
CA ASP A 962 -0.18 8.45 -24.50
C ASP A 962 0.56 7.58 -25.52
N ASN A 963 0.87 8.13 -26.69
CA ASN A 963 1.70 7.53 -27.74
C ASN A 963 3.06 6.98 -27.25
N LEU A 964 3.72 7.59 -26.26
CA LEU A 964 4.96 7.06 -25.69
C LEU A 964 4.72 5.83 -24.82
N GLN A 965 3.58 5.77 -24.11
CA GLN A 965 3.20 4.59 -23.35
C GLN A 965 2.87 3.43 -24.29
N GLN A 966 2.16 3.72 -25.38
CA GLN A 966 1.91 2.76 -26.45
C GLN A 966 3.21 2.28 -27.10
N LEU A 967 4.20 3.15 -27.32
CA LEU A 967 5.50 2.75 -27.86
C LEU A 967 6.29 1.89 -26.85
N SER A 968 6.20 2.18 -25.56
CA SER A 968 6.85 1.41 -24.49
C SER A 968 6.29 -0.02 -24.40
N SER A 969 4.97 -0.20 -24.53
CA SER A 969 4.35 -1.52 -24.52
C SER A 969 4.70 -2.38 -25.73
N MET A 970 5.26 -1.79 -26.78
CA MET A 970 5.77 -2.49 -27.97
C MET A 970 7.21 -3.03 -27.78
N VAL A 971 7.90 -2.69 -26.70
CA VAL A 971 9.27 -3.16 -26.42
C VAL A 971 9.24 -4.41 -25.54
N ARG A 972 9.64 -5.55 -26.12
CA ARG A 972 9.71 -6.84 -25.41
C ARG A 972 10.92 -6.91 -24.47
N SER A 973 10.70 -7.46 -23.28
CA SER A 973 11.74 -7.91 -22.35
C SER A 973 12.17 -9.34 -22.65
N VAL A 974 13.46 -9.60 -22.63
CA VAL A 974 14.07 -10.93 -22.78
C VAL A 974 14.99 -11.15 -21.58
N PRO A 975 14.54 -11.90 -20.55
CA PRO A 975 15.37 -12.17 -19.38
C PRO A 975 16.54 -13.09 -19.74
N ASP A 976 17.63 -12.95 -18.99
CA ASP A 976 18.85 -13.76 -19.08
C ASP A 976 19.54 -13.74 -20.45
N PHE A 977 19.39 -12.65 -21.21
CA PHE A 977 20.02 -12.45 -22.51
C PHE A 977 20.91 -11.19 -22.51
N PRO A 978 22.11 -11.20 -23.13
CA PRO A 978 22.79 -12.35 -23.72
C PRO A 978 23.35 -13.34 -22.68
N CYS A 979 23.28 -13.02 -21.39
CA CYS A 979 23.67 -13.90 -20.28
C CYS A 979 22.78 -13.69 -19.05
N SER A 980 22.88 -14.62 -18.08
CA SER A 980 22.02 -14.62 -16.90
C SER A 980 22.17 -13.37 -16.04
N GLY A 981 21.05 -12.90 -15.49
CA GLY A 981 20.96 -11.68 -14.67
C GLY A 981 20.74 -10.39 -15.45
N ILE A 982 20.63 -10.45 -16.79
CA ILE A 982 20.36 -9.30 -17.65
C ILE A 982 18.94 -9.35 -18.21
N ASP A 983 18.15 -8.30 -18.00
CA ASP A 983 16.85 -8.10 -18.68
C ASP A 983 17.03 -7.28 -19.97
N PHE A 984 17.13 -7.95 -21.12
CA PHE A 984 17.39 -7.32 -22.40
C PHE A 984 16.12 -6.76 -23.05
N ARG A 985 16.15 -5.48 -23.44
CA ARG A 985 15.02 -4.80 -24.10
C ARG A 985 15.20 -4.78 -25.61
N HIS A 986 14.38 -5.54 -26.33
CA HIS A 986 14.50 -5.63 -27.79
C HIS A 986 13.69 -4.54 -28.51
N VAL A 987 14.34 -3.42 -28.82
CA VAL A 987 13.69 -2.23 -29.40
C VAL A 987 13.29 -2.40 -30.88
N LEU A 988 13.95 -3.30 -31.63
CA LEU A 988 13.65 -3.51 -33.05
C LEU A 988 12.25 -4.11 -33.28
N ASP A 989 11.67 -4.78 -32.28
CA ASP A 989 10.31 -5.34 -32.35
C ASP A 989 9.24 -4.27 -32.60
N ILE A 990 9.50 -3.01 -32.22
CA ILE A 990 8.61 -1.88 -32.53
C ILE A 990 8.29 -1.82 -34.03
N SER A 991 9.30 -2.05 -34.88
CA SER A 991 9.14 -1.99 -36.33
C SER A 991 8.38 -3.20 -36.92
N GLN A 992 8.33 -4.31 -36.18
CA GLN A 992 7.64 -5.54 -36.59
C GLN A 992 6.15 -5.52 -36.23
N LEU A 993 5.76 -4.66 -35.27
CA LEU A 993 4.38 -4.50 -34.85
C LEU A 993 3.61 -3.54 -35.78
N PRO A 994 2.35 -3.85 -36.14
CA PRO A 994 1.52 -2.97 -36.96
C PRO A 994 1.44 -1.55 -36.38
N GLY A 995 1.77 -0.55 -37.19
CA GLY A 995 1.75 0.87 -36.79
C GLY A 995 2.92 1.32 -35.89
N GLY A 996 3.76 0.41 -35.40
CA GLY A 996 4.84 0.77 -34.47
C GLY A 996 5.95 1.61 -35.10
N LEU A 997 6.35 1.33 -36.35
CA LEU A 997 7.34 2.14 -37.08
C LEU A 997 6.84 3.58 -37.35
N ASP A 998 5.56 3.70 -37.72
CA ASP A 998 4.89 4.99 -37.94
C ASP A 998 4.80 5.80 -36.64
N LEU A 999 4.35 5.17 -35.56
CA LEU A 999 4.29 5.78 -34.24
C LEU A 999 5.68 6.26 -33.77
N CYS A 1000 6.69 5.39 -33.89
CA CYS A 1000 8.06 5.69 -33.48
C CYS A 1000 8.63 6.89 -34.23
N THR A 1001 8.52 6.91 -35.55
CA THR A 1001 9.05 8.02 -36.36
C THR A 1001 8.25 9.31 -36.21
N SER A 1002 6.97 9.24 -35.84
CA SER A 1002 6.12 10.40 -35.55
C SER A 1002 6.60 11.07 -34.27
N LEU A 1003 6.86 10.24 -33.25
CA LEU A 1003 7.44 10.68 -32.00
C LEU A 1003 8.85 11.23 -32.21
N LEU A 1004 9.73 10.58 -32.99
CA LEU A 1004 11.06 11.12 -33.29
C LEU A 1004 11.00 12.49 -33.98
N GLN A 1005 10.06 12.69 -34.91
CA GLN A 1005 9.85 13.99 -35.55
C GLN A 1005 9.36 15.04 -34.55
N ALA A 1006 8.35 14.70 -33.73
CA ALA A 1006 7.73 15.62 -32.79
C ALA A 1006 8.64 15.98 -31.60
N HIS A 1007 9.53 15.07 -31.19
CA HIS A 1007 10.44 15.25 -30.06
C HIS A 1007 11.79 15.88 -30.44
N PHE A 1008 12.06 16.09 -31.73
CA PHE A 1008 13.24 16.83 -32.16
C PHE A 1008 13.11 18.30 -31.74
N THR A 1009 14.04 18.77 -30.91
CA THR A 1009 14.02 20.14 -30.37
C THR A 1009 14.65 21.17 -31.30
N GLY A 1010 15.32 20.71 -32.37
CA GLY A 1010 15.86 21.56 -33.41
C GLY A 1010 14.83 21.95 -34.46
N ASP A 1011 15.26 22.79 -35.40
CA ASP A 1011 14.45 23.18 -36.54
C ASP A 1011 14.69 22.19 -37.68
N TRP A 1012 13.69 21.39 -38.04
CA TRP A 1012 13.78 20.44 -39.15
C TRP A 1012 14.12 21.14 -40.48
N ALA A 1013 13.77 22.41 -40.66
CA ALA A 1013 14.15 23.17 -41.85
C ALA A 1013 15.65 23.43 -41.95
N LYS A 1014 16.41 23.26 -40.86
CA LYS A 1014 17.88 23.40 -40.82
C LYS A 1014 18.60 22.05 -40.91
N VAL A 1015 17.86 20.94 -40.95
CA VAL A 1015 18.42 19.59 -41.04
C VAL A 1015 18.53 19.20 -42.51
N HIS A 1016 19.75 18.90 -42.97
CA HIS A 1016 20.01 18.52 -44.36
C HIS A 1016 19.99 17.00 -44.56
N SER A 1017 20.32 16.24 -43.51
CA SER A 1017 20.42 14.80 -43.55
C SER A 1017 20.11 14.17 -42.18
N VAL A 1018 19.57 12.96 -42.20
CA VAL A 1018 19.51 12.04 -41.05
C VAL A 1018 20.63 11.03 -41.20
N VAL A 1019 21.37 10.76 -40.11
CA VAL A 1019 22.55 9.89 -40.13
C VAL A 1019 22.33 8.67 -39.25
N CYS A 1020 22.81 7.49 -39.67
CA CYS A 1020 22.66 6.25 -38.93
C CYS A 1020 23.97 5.45 -38.86
N CYS A 1021 24.31 4.93 -37.68
CA CYS A 1021 25.59 4.25 -37.41
C CYS A 1021 25.59 2.73 -37.36
N GLU A 1022 24.45 2.03 -37.37
CA GLU A 1022 24.38 0.56 -37.26
C GLU A 1022 23.11 -0.03 -37.91
N VAL A 1023 23.07 -1.35 -38.17
CA VAL A 1023 21.99 -2.02 -38.93
C VAL A 1023 20.60 -1.78 -38.33
N GLY A 1024 20.47 -1.87 -37.00
CA GLY A 1024 19.19 -1.63 -36.32
C GLY A 1024 18.68 -0.20 -36.46
N GLY A 1025 19.58 0.78 -36.54
CA GLY A 1025 19.20 2.18 -36.73
C GLY A 1025 18.67 2.46 -38.13
N LEU A 1026 19.02 1.66 -39.15
CA LEU A 1026 18.56 1.86 -40.54
C LEU A 1026 17.04 1.81 -40.64
N VAL A 1027 16.41 0.93 -39.86
CA VAL A 1027 14.96 0.74 -39.88
C VAL A 1027 14.23 2.02 -39.52
N PHE A 1028 14.64 2.67 -38.42
CA PHE A 1028 14.00 3.90 -37.93
C PHE A 1028 14.48 5.15 -38.68
N ALA A 1029 15.79 5.24 -38.96
CA ALA A 1029 16.37 6.40 -39.61
C ALA A 1029 15.86 6.58 -41.05
N SER A 1030 15.68 5.49 -41.80
CA SER A 1030 15.15 5.55 -43.17
C SER A 1030 13.71 6.05 -43.18
N ALA A 1031 12.87 5.52 -42.29
CA ALA A 1031 11.48 5.93 -42.17
C ALA A 1031 11.34 7.38 -41.66
N LEU A 1032 12.21 7.82 -40.74
CA LEU A 1032 12.26 9.22 -40.29
C LEU A 1032 12.72 10.16 -41.41
N ALA A 1033 13.79 9.82 -42.13
CA ALA A 1033 14.32 10.61 -43.25
C ALA A 1033 13.25 10.83 -44.33
N LEU A 1034 12.53 9.76 -44.69
CA LEU A 1034 11.40 9.82 -45.62
C LEU A 1034 10.29 10.76 -45.11
N ARG A 1035 9.97 10.67 -43.81
CA ARG A 1035 8.91 11.47 -43.18
C ARG A 1035 9.21 12.96 -43.17
N VAL A 1036 10.44 13.33 -42.82
CA VAL A 1036 10.85 14.74 -42.70
C VAL A 1036 11.36 15.32 -44.02
N GLY A 1037 11.50 14.49 -45.06
CA GLY A 1037 11.88 14.92 -46.41
C GLY A 1037 13.35 15.26 -46.57
N VAL A 1038 14.25 14.58 -45.84
CA VAL A 1038 15.71 14.82 -45.88
C VAL A 1038 16.47 13.57 -46.31
N SER A 1039 17.71 13.76 -46.74
CA SER A 1039 18.57 12.65 -47.17
C SER A 1039 18.96 11.74 -46.01
N LEU A 1040 19.07 10.43 -46.25
CA LEU A 1040 19.65 9.47 -45.31
C LEU A 1040 21.12 9.27 -45.64
N VAL A 1041 22.01 9.51 -44.67
CA VAL A 1041 23.45 9.27 -44.80
C VAL A 1041 23.82 8.04 -43.97
N LEU A 1042 24.48 7.09 -44.62
CA LEU A 1042 24.91 5.84 -44.01
C LEU A 1042 26.32 6.00 -43.43
N ILE A 1043 26.49 5.68 -42.14
CA ILE A 1043 27.79 5.47 -41.53
C ILE A 1043 28.08 3.97 -41.51
N ARG A 1044 29.25 3.57 -41.99
CA ARG A 1044 29.70 2.17 -42.03
C ARG A 1044 31.12 2.07 -41.48
N GLU A 1045 31.57 0.86 -41.15
CA GLU A 1045 33.01 0.65 -40.93
C GLU A 1045 33.80 1.05 -42.20
N ALA A 1046 34.99 1.61 -41.99
CA ALA A 1046 35.84 2.12 -43.06
C ALA A 1046 36.08 1.08 -44.18
N GLY A 1047 36.07 1.54 -45.44
CA GLY A 1047 36.22 0.69 -46.62
C GLY A 1047 34.94 0.01 -47.12
N LYS A 1048 33.79 0.24 -46.47
CA LYS A 1048 32.47 -0.28 -46.90
C LYS A 1048 31.65 0.72 -47.72
N LEU A 1049 32.14 1.95 -47.92
CA LEU A 1049 31.50 2.99 -48.71
C LEU A 1049 32.40 3.42 -49.88
N PRO A 1050 31.83 3.77 -51.04
CA PRO A 1050 32.63 4.28 -52.16
C PRO A 1050 33.13 5.71 -51.86
N PRO A 1051 34.35 6.09 -52.30
CA PRO A 1051 34.87 7.45 -52.12
C PRO A 1051 34.09 8.50 -52.95
N PRO A 1052 34.01 9.77 -52.50
CA PRO A 1052 34.70 10.32 -51.33
C PRO A 1052 34.02 9.92 -50.00
N THR A 1053 34.83 9.65 -48.98
CA THR A 1053 34.35 9.33 -47.62
C THR A 1053 35.05 10.19 -46.58
N ILE A 1054 34.34 10.51 -45.49
CA ILE A 1054 34.89 11.16 -44.31
C ILE A 1054 35.04 10.11 -43.21
N SER A 1055 36.27 9.89 -42.72
CA SER A 1055 36.65 8.79 -41.84
C SER A 1055 37.09 9.26 -40.45
N VAL A 1056 36.48 8.74 -39.39
CA VAL A 1056 36.82 9.05 -37.99
C VAL A 1056 37.09 7.77 -37.17
N ILE A 1057 37.92 7.89 -36.13
CA ILE A 1057 38.21 6.78 -35.21
C ILE A 1057 37.00 6.56 -34.30
N LYS A 1058 36.49 5.32 -34.22
CA LYS A 1058 35.41 4.92 -33.31
C LYS A 1058 36.02 4.59 -31.95
N SER A 1059 35.73 5.41 -30.95
CA SER A 1059 36.12 5.12 -29.56
C SER A 1059 35.46 3.82 -29.07
N PRO A 1060 36.18 2.95 -28.34
CA PRO A 1060 35.58 1.75 -27.77
C PRO A 1060 34.46 2.12 -26.79
N SER A 1061 33.35 1.38 -26.82
CA SER A 1061 32.27 1.58 -25.86
C SER A 1061 32.66 1.03 -24.47
N HIS A 1062 32.09 1.60 -23.42
CA HIS A 1062 32.33 1.19 -22.02
C HIS A 1062 31.95 -0.28 -21.72
N ILE A 1063 31.07 -0.86 -22.55
CA ILE A 1063 30.60 -2.25 -22.45
C ILE A 1063 31.48 -3.19 -23.29
N SER A 1064 32.08 -2.69 -24.37
CA SER A 1064 32.90 -3.48 -25.31
C SER A 1064 34.39 -3.55 -24.93
N SER A 1065 34.85 -2.74 -23.98
CA SER A 1065 36.26 -2.62 -23.59
C SER A 1065 36.76 -3.74 -22.67
N SER A 1066 35.87 -4.57 -22.12
CA SER A 1066 36.21 -5.69 -21.23
C SER A 1066 36.60 -6.98 -21.96
N ALA A 1067 36.44 -7.04 -23.29
CA ALA A 1067 36.82 -8.20 -24.08
C ALA A 1067 38.25 -8.04 -24.62
N SER A 1068 39.19 -8.87 -24.13
CA SER A 1068 40.58 -8.88 -24.56
C SER A 1068 40.74 -9.38 -26.00
N ALA A 1069 40.90 -8.46 -26.95
CA ALA A 1069 41.47 -8.74 -28.27
C ALA A 1069 42.11 -7.47 -28.86
N ASP A 1070 43.27 -7.63 -29.51
CA ASP A 1070 44.11 -6.61 -30.15
C ASP A 1070 43.36 -5.36 -30.66
N PRO A 1071 43.77 -4.13 -30.30
CA PRO A 1071 43.09 -2.92 -30.71
C PRO A 1071 43.51 -2.54 -32.13
N LYS A 1072 42.94 -3.20 -33.15
CA LYS A 1072 42.87 -2.54 -34.45
C LYS A 1072 41.92 -1.35 -34.28
N GLU A 1073 42.45 -0.13 -34.41
CA GLU A 1073 41.65 1.10 -34.43
C GLU A 1073 40.50 0.95 -35.43
N LYS A 1074 39.28 0.77 -34.92
CA LYS A 1074 38.10 0.67 -35.78
C LYS A 1074 37.75 2.07 -36.24
N ARG A 1075 37.80 2.31 -37.55
CA ARG A 1075 37.34 3.56 -38.16
C ARG A 1075 35.94 3.39 -38.73
N ILE A 1076 35.15 4.44 -38.64
CA ILE A 1076 33.85 4.55 -39.29
C ILE A 1076 33.90 5.66 -40.32
N GLU A 1077 33.19 5.45 -41.43
CA GLU A 1077 33.14 6.33 -42.58
C GLU A 1077 31.71 6.71 -42.92
N MET A 1078 31.52 7.94 -43.38
CA MET A 1078 30.29 8.39 -44.03
C MET A 1078 30.59 8.83 -45.46
N GLY A 1079 29.60 8.70 -46.36
CA GLY A 1079 29.70 9.24 -47.73
C GLY A 1079 29.81 10.76 -47.70
N GLY A 1080 30.76 11.30 -48.48
CA GLY A 1080 31.06 12.72 -48.57
C GLY A 1080 30.12 13.50 -49.47
#